data_AF-A0A319C6A9-F1
#
_entry.id   AF-A0A319C6A9-F1
#
_cell.length_a   1.000
_cell.length_b   1.000
_cell.length_c   1.000
_cell.angle_alpha   90.00
_cell.angle_beta   90.00
_cell.angle_gamma   90.00
#
_symmetry.space_group_name_H-M   'P 1'
#
loop_
_entity.id
_entity.type
_entity.pdbx_description
1 polymer ?
#
loop_
_entity_poly.entity_id
_entity_poly.type
_entity_poly.pdbx_seq_one_letter_code
_entity_poly.pdbx_strand_id
1 'polypeptide(L)'
;MDKLSKWIFDEKHYRILLLGEDSCGKTTFLRRLKFGEIGEQEPLPTRDLDIETVKYPATYEWSIWEFRIRCGPLIWRELAPHTLVVWLHDCSTEEWPPWRFRNLLDQMVERGCRYIWVGLNKQDSPDVSKEVVQKARRKYEEELVKYKDEISWKVLTHNLSSKAGVGVFEVLEDIYQTVKRVNLEPAKEDKRDKKGTVISDSTDEDLTTEQLQLRIGKEITGDTFDPDAFWTSFLNGDLPVWSHYTYLKALFFVILESAKTKNFYEIAEDFFIHLNRLRKTSPQLFSDSETPRAYVHAPFSRCLVTFWTIQLQHGIRDYRMHSMSSDLPYREEFPQILRHSPSLMNTYLWKSYYSFNPVSRPRDVWSIPNLRPLPTQTDYLRDPATVPMMNKGPEKLIRYAFAVMQYVRNTGAVHDQVVTQALVALQQATMRARTTDSTVEMYSETQMYFWIHIVHAALRSLDDEKRSIDTSKMSFEAFQETFHLNPTRWKEYYSHKVWNSVAARSQFVMPDLKPLPNIIAALPSNETRKISEAILELPSAEELTFRAKMACKELTPDLQKSGPPVLSHAHLLLYLHKRFTQDTGETSREKLRSRARELFSEIAGPIVAGATHRNFWIQQVGVAVSNSNIGRGHSTFSEFITSNLHLVFEELHGIYYEPEVWNSADAGEKILVPDTRRMEAIIDMVDPNMSADAI
;
A
#
# COMPACT_ATOMS: atom_id res chain seq x y z
N MET A 1 -28.57 28.92 37.07
CA MET A 1 -27.47 27.98 37.37
C MET A 1 -27.08 27.20 36.12
N ASP A 2 -26.01 27.54 35.41
CA ASP A 2 -25.76 28.80 34.71
C ASP A 2 -24.98 28.41 33.44
N LYS A 3 -25.43 28.85 32.26
CA LYS A 3 -24.65 28.78 31.01
C LYS A 3 -23.33 29.57 31.10
N LEU A 4 -23.16 30.40 32.14
CA LEU A 4 -21.93 31.11 32.48
C LEU A 4 -20.81 30.22 33.02
N SER A 5 -21.08 29.04 33.58
CA SER A 5 -20.01 28.15 34.06
C SER A 5 -19.19 27.53 32.91
N LYS A 6 -19.77 27.45 31.71
CA LYS A 6 -19.07 26.99 30.49
C LYS A 6 -18.12 28.02 29.88
N TRP A 7 -18.17 29.28 30.29
CA TRP A 7 -17.30 30.36 29.77
C TRP A 7 -16.14 30.71 30.70
N ILE A 8 -16.13 30.18 31.93
CA ILE A 8 -15.12 30.50 32.94
C ILE A 8 -14.05 29.39 33.06
N PHE A 9 -14.30 28.20 32.51
CA PHE A 9 -13.32 27.12 32.47
C PHE A 9 -12.93 26.81 31.02
N ASP A 10 -11.79 27.36 30.58
CA ASP A 10 -11.08 26.80 29.41
C ASP A 10 -10.83 25.31 29.69
N GLU A 11 -11.37 24.41 28.87
CA GLU A 11 -11.03 22.98 28.95
C GLU A 11 -9.50 22.85 28.88
N LYS A 12 -8.86 22.16 29.82
CA LYS A 12 -7.39 22.02 29.80
C LYS A 12 -7.01 20.71 29.12
N HIS A 13 -6.19 20.79 28.07
CA HIS A 13 -5.76 19.63 27.28
C HIS A 13 -4.34 19.22 27.66
N TYR A 14 -4.18 17.97 28.09
CA TYR A 14 -2.91 17.41 28.46
C TYR A 14 -2.56 16.22 27.58
N ARG A 15 -1.26 16.07 27.29
CA ARG A 15 -0.73 14.94 26.52
C ARG A 15 0.01 13.99 27.44
N ILE A 16 -0.31 12.70 27.35
CA ILE A 16 0.37 11.61 28.03
C ILE A 16 0.99 10.67 26.99
N LEU A 17 2.27 10.39 27.11
CA LEU A 17 2.95 9.34 26.35
C LEU A 17 2.90 8.03 27.16
N LEU A 18 2.24 7.01 26.63
CA LEU A 18 2.18 5.68 27.21
C LEU A 18 3.26 4.79 26.58
N LEU A 19 4.32 4.53 27.34
CA LEU A 19 5.53 3.83 26.93
C LEU A 19 5.74 2.56 27.79
N GLY A 20 6.62 1.67 27.34
CA GLY A 20 6.93 0.42 28.04
C GLY A 20 7.33 -0.71 27.08
N GLU A 21 7.77 -1.84 27.63
CA GLU A 21 8.22 -2.97 26.83
C GLU A 21 7.10 -3.68 26.03
N ASP A 22 7.48 -4.56 25.10
CA ASP A 22 6.53 -5.22 24.23
C ASP A 22 5.78 -6.22 25.11
N SER A 23 4.47 -6.32 24.90
CA SER A 23 3.60 -7.13 25.74
C SER A 23 3.44 -6.67 27.21
N CYS A 24 3.93 -5.49 27.63
CA CYS A 24 3.73 -5.00 29.00
C CYS A 24 2.30 -4.55 29.32
N GLY A 25 1.38 -4.58 28.35
CA GLY A 25 -0.05 -4.31 28.55
C GLY A 25 -0.54 -2.89 28.25
N LYS A 26 0.24 -2.07 27.51
CA LYS A 26 -0.12 -0.70 27.11
C LYS A 26 -1.49 -0.59 26.42
N THR A 27 -1.72 -1.38 25.37
CA THR A 27 -2.99 -1.36 24.63
C THR A 27 -4.18 -1.70 25.53
N THR A 28 -4.01 -2.69 26.41
CA THR A 28 -5.05 -3.08 27.37
C THR A 28 -5.31 -1.96 28.39
N PHE A 29 -4.25 -1.31 28.88
CA PHE A 29 -4.35 -0.16 29.77
C PHE A 29 -5.11 1.00 29.13
N LEU A 30 -4.75 1.37 27.89
CA LEU A 30 -5.36 2.45 27.12
C LEU A 30 -6.87 2.20 26.90
N ARG A 31 -7.22 1.00 26.44
CA ARG A 31 -8.62 0.60 26.24
C ARG A 31 -9.43 0.65 27.53
N ARG A 32 -8.85 0.22 28.65
CA ARG A 32 -9.53 0.22 29.95
C ARG A 32 -9.84 1.65 30.42
N LEU A 33 -8.93 2.60 30.21
CA LEU A 33 -9.18 4.03 30.48
C LEU A 33 -10.30 4.60 29.62
N LYS A 34 -10.42 4.15 28.36
CA LYS A 34 -11.41 4.68 27.41
C LYS A 34 -12.81 4.10 27.61
N PHE A 35 -12.92 2.78 27.80
CA PHE A 35 -14.18 2.05 27.71
C PHE A 35 -14.67 1.46 29.05
N GLY A 36 -13.84 1.49 30.11
CA GLY A 36 -14.18 0.91 31.42
C GLY A 36 -14.12 -0.62 31.43
N GLU A 37 -15.03 -1.29 30.73
CA GLU A 37 -15.05 -2.76 30.58
C GLU A 37 -14.50 -3.18 29.21
N ILE A 38 -13.64 -4.21 29.21
CA ILE A 38 -13.12 -4.80 27.97
C ILE A 38 -14.12 -5.91 27.57
N GLY A 39 -15.00 -5.63 26.61
CA GLY A 39 -15.73 -6.69 25.92
C GLY A 39 -14.78 -7.59 25.12
N GLU A 40 -15.18 -8.84 24.87
CA GLU A 40 -14.48 -9.77 23.97
C GLU A 40 -14.50 -9.23 22.53
N GLN A 41 -13.61 -8.28 22.24
CA GLN A 41 -13.28 -7.86 20.89
C GLN A 41 -11.88 -8.34 20.56
N GLU A 42 -11.75 -9.06 19.44
CA GLU A 42 -10.47 -9.50 18.91
C GLU A 42 -9.49 -8.31 18.77
N PRO A 43 -8.19 -8.53 19.03
CA PRO A 43 -7.19 -7.49 18.83
C PRO A 43 -7.13 -7.10 17.34
N LEU A 44 -7.58 -5.89 17.03
CA LEU A 44 -7.32 -5.25 15.73
C LEU A 44 -5.81 -5.27 15.43
N PRO A 45 -5.40 -5.46 14.16
CA PRO A 45 -4.00 -5.45 13.77
C PRO A 45 -3.36 -4.13 14.21
N THR A 46 -2.34 -4.25 15.03
CA THR A 46 -1.94 -3.18 15.93
C THR A 46 -1.08 -2.16 15.20
N ARG A 47 -1.58 -0.92 15.14
CA ARG A 47 -0.90 0.25 14.56
C ARG A 47 0.37 0.61 15.36
N ASP A 48 1.32 1.29 14.73
CA ASP A 48 2.58 1.72 15.38
C ASP A 48 2.37 2.83 16.44
N LEU A 49 1.25 3.55 16.35
CA LEU A 49 0.79 4.57 17.29
C LEU A 49 -0.73 4.43 17.47
N ASP A 50 -1.19 4.37 18.71
CA ASP A 50 -2.61 4.47 19.06
C ASP A 50 -2.84 5.73 19.90
N ILE A 51 -3.93 6.47 19.63
CA ILE A 51 -4.23 7.72 20.33
C ILE A 51 -5.67 7.67 20.80
N GLU A 52 -5.85 7.77 22.11
CA GLU A 52 -7.16 7.85 22.72
C GLU A 52 -7.30 9.10 23.57
N THR A 53 -8.51 9.66 23.57
CA THR A 53 -8.83 10.86 24.34
C THR A 53 -9.82 10.54 25.46
N VAL A 54 -9.48 10.88 26.70
CA VAL A 54 -10.28 10.62 27.90
C VAL A 54 -10.62 11.95 28.58
N LYS A 55 -11.88 12.16 28.96
CA LYS A 55 -12.30 13.35 29.72
C LYS A 55 -12.41 13.01 31.20
N TYR A 56 -11.56 13.60 32.04
CA TYR A 56 -11.52 13.30 33.48
C TYR A 56 -10.68 14.30 34.30
N PRO A 57 -11.20 15.02 35.29
CA PRO A 57 -12.61 15.36 35.49
C PRO A 57 -13.17 16.11 34.28
N ALA A 58 -14.47 16.43 34.27
CA ALA A 58 -15.18 16.97 33.10
C ALA A 58 -14.53 18.22 32.43
N THR A 59 -13.69 18.97 33.14
CA THR A 59 -12.98 20.17 32.63
C THR A 59 -11.58 19.88 32.06
N TYR A 60 -11.13 18.62 32.10
CA TYR A 60 -9.82 18.19 31.62
C TYR A 60 -9.98 17.14 30.53
N GLU A 61 -9.21 17.28 29.46
CA GLU A 61 -9.13 16.31 28.39
C GLU A 61 -7.69 15.79 28.26
N TRP A 62 -7.54 14.48 28.28
CA TRP A 62 -6.25 13.80 28.24
C TRP A 62 -6.13 13.05 26.92
N SER A 63 -5.15 13.45 26.12
CA SER A 63 -4.76 12.72 24.92
C SER A 63 -3.62 11.77 25.27
N ILE A 64 -3.89 10.47 25.25
CA ILE A 64 -2.96 9.41 25.63
C ILE A 64 -2.46 8.71 24.37
N TRP A 65 -1.15 8.77 24.15
CA TRP A 65 -0.47 8.29 22.95
C TRP A 65 0.32 7.03 23.29
N GLU A 66 -0.16 5.87 22.83
CA GLU A 66 0.56 4.60 22.96
C GLU A 66 1.54 4.43 21.81
N PHE A 67 2.83 4.32 22.13
CA PHE A 67 3.87 4.00 21.15
C PHE A 67 4.33 2.55 21.24
N ARG A 68 4.58 1.93 20.08
CA ARG A 68 5.33 0.67 19.99
C ARG A 68 6.83 0.89 20.16
N ILE A 69 7.54 -0.13 20.65
CA ILE A 69 8.98 -0.09 20.91
C ILE A 69 9.83 0.32 19.71
N ARG A 70 9.41 -0.04 18.49
CA ARG A 70 10.16 0.25 17.26
C ARG A 70 10.12 1.73 16.88
N CYS A 71 9.37 2.56 17.61
CA CYS A 71 9.13 3.97 17.32
C CYS A 71 10.10 4.93 18.05
N GLY A 72 11.32 4.51 18.39
CA GLY A 72 12.30 5.33 19.14
C GLY A 72 12.45 6.78 18.64
N PRO A 73 12.61 7.02 17.33
CA PRO A 73 12.68 8.39 16.79
C PRO A 73 11.41 9.23 16.97
N LEU A 74 10.23 8.60 17.02
CA LEU A 74 8.96 9.28 17.28
C LEU A 74 8.84 9.66 18.76
N ILE A 75 9.15 8.73 19.66
CA ILE A 75 9.16 8.96 21.11
C ILE A 75 10.07 10.13 21.44
N TRP A 76 11.31 10.11 20.92
CA TRP A 76 12.30 11.18 21.09
C TRP A 76 11.75 12.58 20.79
N ARG A 77 10.89 12.69 19.77
CA ARG A 77 10.37 13.98 19.29
C ARG A 77 9.16 14.45 20.08
N GLU A 78 8.39 13.54 20.67
CA GLU A 78 7.24 13.90 21.51
C GLU A 78 7.63 14.26 22.95
N LEU A 79 8.87 13.96 23.37
CA LEU A 79 9.42 14.44 24.64
C LEU A 79 9.56 15.96 24.59
N ALA A 80 8.79 16.65 25.43
CA ALA A 80 8.76 18.10 25.55
C ALA A 80 8.50 18.51 27.01
N PRO A 81 8.78 19.77 27.41
CA PRO A 81 8.67 20.18 28.81
C PRO A 81 7.30 20.01 29.46
N HIS A 82 6.22 20.05 28.67
CA HIS A 82 4.83 19.89 29.13
C HIS A 82 4.29 18.46 28.94
N THR A 83 5.11 17.56 28.40
CA THR A 83 4.71 16.18 28.11
C THR A 83 4.75 15.36 29.39
N LEU A 84 3.70 14.57 29.61
CA LEU A 84 3.59 13.65 30.74
C LEU A 84 3.93 12.24 30.24
N VAL A 85 4.77 11.48 30.93
CA VAL A 85 5.21 10.15 30.48
C VAL A 85 4.72 9.09 31.45
N VAL A 86 4.08 8.03 30.97
CA VAL A 86 3.74 6.83 31.74
C VAL A 86 4.52 5.67 31.18
N TRP A 87 5.39 5.07 32.00
CA TRP A 87 6.12 3.85 31.68
C TRP A 87 5.45 2.65 32.34
N LEU A 88 4.94 1.70 31.54
CA LEU A 88 4.43 0.43 32.04
C LEU A 88 5.50 -0.65 31.97
N HIS A 89 5.75 -1.28 33.11
CA HIS A 89 6.64 -2.42 33.27
C HIS A 89 5.84 -3.71 33.43
N ASP A 90 6.31 -4.80 32.81
CA ASP A 90 5.75 -6.13 33.01
C ASP A 90 6.40 -6.81 34.21
N CYS A 91 5.68 -6.98 35.32
CA CYS A 91 6.25 -7.57 36.53
C CYS A 91 6.67 -9.04 36.40
N SER A 92 6.25 -9.76 35.35
CA SER A 92 6.70 -11.14 35.14
C SER A 92 8.09 -11.26 34.48
N THR A 93 8.70 -10.15 34.03
CA THR A 93 10.06 -10.17 33.46
C THR A 93 11.11 -9.95 34.55
N GLU A 94 12.33 -10.46 34.38
CA GLU A 94 13.40 -10.38 35.41
C GLU A 94 14.34 -9.17 35.25
N GLU A 95 14.21 -8.36 34.18
CA GLU A 95 15.09 -7.21 33.90
C GLU A 95 14.53 -5.90 34.50
N TRP A 96 15.12 -5.41 35.59
CA TRP A 96 14.63 -4.20 36.31
C TRP A 96 15.72 -3.15 36.62
N PRO A 97 15.54 -1.89 36.17
CA PRO A 97 14.74 -1.51 35.01
C PRO A 97 15.44 -1.91 33.71
N PRO A 98 14.69 -2.13 32.61
CA PRO A 98 15.26 -2.49 31.33
C PRO A 98 16.11 -1.37 30.75
N TRP A 99 17.11 -1.72 29.93
CA TRP A 99 18.03 -0.73 29.35
C TRP A 99 17.32 0.41 28.59
N ARG A 100 16.17 0.13 27.97
CA ARG A 100 15.36 1.14 27.26
C ARG A 100 14.79 2.22 28.17
N PHE A 101 14.47 1.86 29.41
CA PHE A 101 14.02 2.83 30.40
C PHE A 101 15.14 3.82 30.74
N ARG A 102 16.37 3.31 30.90
CA ARG A 102 17.54 4.18 31.14
C ARG A 102 17.77 5.13 29.98
N ASN A 103 17.76 4.60 28.75
CA ASN A 103 17.86 5.43 27.55
C ASN A 103 16.77 6.51 27.55
N LEU A 104 15.49 6.16 27.79
CA LEU A 104 14.39 7.12 27.88
C LEU A 104 14.64 8.25 28.89
N LEU A 105 15.21 7.96 30.06
CA LEU A 105 15.53 9.00 31.05
C LEU A 105 16.56 9.99 30.50
N ASP A 106 17.61 9.50 29.84
CA ASP A 106 18.59 10.36 29.18
C ASP A 106 17.93 11.23 28.10
N GLN A 107 17.00 10.66 27.32
CA GLN A 107 16.22 11.40 26.32
C GLN A 107 15.32 12.47 26.93
N MET A 108 14.71 12.15 28.08
CA MET A 108 13.83 13.07 28.80
C MET A 108 14.62 14.27 29.32
N VAL A 109 15.80 14.04 29.89
CA VAL A 109 16.72 15.09 30.31
C VAL A 109 17.11 15.99 29.14
N GLU A 110 17.59 15.40 28.03
CA GLU A 110 18.05 16.16 26.86
C GLU A 110 16.93 17.05 26.27
N ARG A 111 15.69 16.57 26.32
CA ARG A 111 14.50 17.28 25.81
C ARG A 111 13.82 18.19 26.83
N GLY A 112 14.31 18.22 28.07
CA GLY A 112 13.71 18.95 29.17
C GLY A 112 12.30 18.44 29.56
N CYS A 113 11.96 17.19 29.25
CA CYS A 113 10.72 16.54 29.64
C CYS A 113 10.81 16.08 31.10
N ARG A 114 9.96 16.63 31.97
CA ARG A 114 10.20 16.56 33.42
C ARG A 114 9.37 15.54 34.19
N TYR A 115 8.29 15.01 33.63
CA TYR A 115 7.32 14.24 34.44
C TYR A 115 7.19 12.79 33.96
N ILE A 116 7.48 11.83 34.85
CA ILE A 116 7.33 10.40 34.57
C ILE A 116 6.64 9.63 35.70
N TRP A 117 5.73 8.73 35.33
CA TRP A 117 5.13 7.74 36.21
C TRP A 117 5.53 6.33 35.79
N VAL A 118 5.89 5.48 36.75
CA VAL A 118 6.21 4.07 36.49
C VAL A 118 5.10 3.19 37.07
N GLY A 119 4.39 2.50 36.19
CA GLY A 119 3.36 1.52 36.54
C GLY A 119 3.88 0.09 36.45
N LEU A 120 3.82 -0.63 37.58
CA LEU A 120 4.21 -2.04 37.69
C LEU A 120 3.00 -2.92 37.35
N ASN A 121 2.86 -3.32 36.08
CA ASN A 121 1.67 -3.98 35.54
C ASN A 121 1.77 -5.51 35.60
N LYS A 122 0.64 -6.19 35.34
CA LYS A 122 0.48 -7.65 35.38
C LYS A 122 0.66 -8.29 36.77
N GLN A 123 0.31 -7.56 37.82
CA GLN A 123 0.30 -8.11 39.19
C GLN A 123 -0.80 -9.17 39.41
N ASP A 124 -1.65 -9.45 38.40
CA ASP A 124 -2.59 -10.57 38.37
C ASP A 124 -1.96 -11.90 37.94
N SER A 125 -0.73 -11.88 37.42
CA SER A 125 -0.03 -13.09 37.00
C SER A 125 0.36 -13.96 38.21
N PRO A 126 0.21 -15.30 38.16
CA PRO A 126 0.64 -16.19 39.23
C PRO A 126 2.15 -16.14 39.48
N ASP A 127 2.94 -15.73 38.48
CA ASP A 127 4.40 -15.62 38.57
C ASP A 127 4.88 -14.35 39.30
N VAL A 128 3.95 -13.45 39.67
CA VAL A 128 4.27 -12.15 40.27
C VAL A 128 3.88 -12.13 41.75
N SER A 129 4.87 -12.26 42.64
CA SER A 129 4.66 -12.12 44.08
C SER A 129 4.78 -10.67 44.55
N LYS A 130 4.29 -10.36 45.76
CA LYS A 130 4.42 -9.02 46.36
C LYS A 130 5.89 -8.63 46.57
N GLU A 131 6.75 -9.60 46.89
CA GLU A 131 8.19 -9.41 47.06
C GLU A 131 8.86 -9.02 45.74
N VAL A 132 8.44 -9.65 44.62
CA VAL A 132 8.90 -9.30 43.26
C VAL A 132 8.54 -7.85 42.92
N VAL A 133 7.30 -7.45 43.16
CA VAL A 133 6.84 -6.06 42.91
C VAL A 133 7.62 -5.07 43.78
N GLN A 134 7.85 -5.37 45.05
CA GLN A 134 8.65 -4.52 45.94
C GLN A 134 10.12 -4.42 45.48
N LYS A 135 10.72 -5.51 45.02
CA LYS A 135 12.09 -5.53 44.50
C LYS A 135 12.21 -4.72 43.21
N ALA A 136 11.27 -4.89 42.28
CA ALA A 136 11.21 -4.10 41.05
C ALA A 136 11.03 -2.61 41.36
N ARG A 137 10.12 -2.25 42.27
CA ARG A 137 9.91 -0.87 42.73
C ARG A 137 11.20 -0.23 43.23
N ARG A 138 11.89 -0.88 44.17
CA ARG A 138 13.15 -0.38 44.71
C ARG A 138 14.20 -0.17 43.62
N LYS A 139 14.27 -1.05 42.62
CA LYS A 139 15.20 -0.91 41.48
C LYS A 139 14.88 0.29 40.59
N TYR A 140 13.61 0.54 40.31
CA TYR A 140 13.19 1.74 39.57
C TYR A 140 13.47 3.01 40.36
N GLU A 141 13.21 3.02 41.67
CA GLU A 141 13.52 4.15 42.56
C GLU A 141 15.03 4.44 42.63
N GLU A 142 15.87 3.40 42.79
CA GLU A 142 17.34 3.51 42.78
C GLU A 142 17.86 4.18 41.49
N GLU A 143 17.25 3.88 40.34
CA GLU A 143 17.64 4.46 39.05
C GLU A 143 17.10 5.89 38.88
N LEU A 144 15.86 6.15 39.27
CA LEU A 144 15.24 7.48 39.15
C LEU A 144 15.84 8.52 40.10
N VAL A 145 16.34 8.10 41.28
CA VAL A 145 17.05 8.99 42.21
C VAL A 145 18.28 9.64 41.57
N LYS A 146 18.90 9.00 40.57
CA LYS A 146 20.04 9.56 39.83
C LYS A 146 19.68 10.84 39.05
N TYR A 147 18.41 11.01 38.70
CA TYR A 147 17.89 12.13 37.92
C TYR A 147 17.00 13.08 38.74
N LYS A 148 17.07 13.02 40.08
CA LYS A 148 16.16 13.73 41.00
C LYS A 148 16.09 15.26 40.80
N ASP A 149 17.17 15.86 40.29
CA ASP A 149 17.29 17.31 40.10
C ASP A 149 16.71 17.76 38.74
N GLU A 150 16.49 16.82 37.82
CA GLU A 150 16.11 17.08 36.42
C GLU A 150 14.71 16.54 36.08
N ILE A 151 14.34 15.39 36.66
CA ILE A 151 13.08 14.68 36.41
C ILE A 151 12.29 14.54 37.71
N SER A 152 11.03 14.97 37.68
CA SER A 152 10.01 14.66 38.67
C SER A 152 9.37 13.30 38.34
N TRP A 153 9.53 12.34 39.24
CA TRP A 153 9.12 10.97 39.02
C TRP A 153 8.22 10.44 40.13
N LYS A 154 7.40 9.43 39.80
CA LYS A 154 6.62 8.65 40.76
C LYS A 154 6.58 7.18 40.35
N VAL A 155 7.03 6.27 41.22
CA VAL A 155 6.79 4.84 41.06
C VAL A 155 5.49 4.49 41.79
N LEU A 156 4.51 3.96 41.06
CA LEU A 156 3.16 3.75 41.57
C LEU A 156 3.13 2.63 42.63
N THR A 157 2.40 2.87 43.71
CA THR A 157 2.41 2.00 44.89
C THR A 157 1.26 0.99 44.93
N HIS A 158 0.16 1.31 44.25
CA HIS A 158 -1.05 0.49 44.19
C HIS A 158 -0.88 -0.73 43.28
N ASN A 159 -1.79 -1.69 43.43
CA ASN A 159 -1.82 -2.87 42.56
C ASN A 159 -2.29 -2.46 41.17
N LEU A 160 -1.56 -2.84 40.13
CA LEU A 160 -1.90 -2.53 38.75
C LEU A 160 -2.05 -3.80 37.92
N SER A 161 -3.25 -4.02 37.41
CA SER A 161 -3.56 -5.04 36.41
C SER A 161 -4.45 -4.43 35.35
N SER A 162 -3.88 -4.21 34.18
CA SER A 162 -4.63 -3.72 33.01
C SER A 162 -5.70 -4.72 32.56
N LYS A 163 -5.45 -6.03 32.74
CA LYS A 163 -6.37 -7.11 32.37
C LYS A 163 -7.58 -7.13 33.30
N ALA A 164 -7.37 -7.10 34.61
CA ALA A 164 -8.46 -7.08 35.60
C ALA A 164 -9.09 -5.68 35.74
N GLY A 165 -8.45 -4.63 35.22
CA GLY A 165 -8.85 -3.24 35.35
C GLY A 165 -8.54 -2.61 36.71
N VAL A 166 -7.77 -3.30 37.55
CA VAL A 166 -7.39 -2.83 38.89
C VAL A 166 -6.28 -1.79 38.76
N GLY A 167 -6.43 -0.63 39.40
CA GLY A 167 -5.39 0.40 39.46
C GLY A 167 -5.22 1.29 38.23
N VAL A 168 -5.97 1.06 37.14
CA VAL A 168 -5.78 1.79 35.87
C VAL A 168 -6.22 3.26 36.00
N PHE A 169 -7.41 3.52 36.52
CA PHE A 169 -7.90 4.88 36.73
C PHE A 169 -7.14 5.63 37.83
N GLU A 170 -6.62 4.91 38.83
CA GLU A 170 -5.78 5.48 39.89
C GLU A 170 -4.50 6.13 39.32
N VAL A 171 -3.95 5.58 38.22
CA VAL A 171 -2.82 6.21 37.50
C VAL A 171 -3.21 7.57 36.94
N LEU A 172 -4.35 7.66 36.25
CA LEU A 172 -4.81 8.91 35.65
C LEU A 172 -5.17 9.95 36.72
N GLU A 173 -5.77 9.52 37.83
CA GLU A 173 -6.05 10.37 38.98
C GLU A 173 -4.77 10.90 39.62
N ASP A 174 -3.74 10.06 39.79
CA ASP A 174 -2.44 10.50 40.30
C ASP A 174 -1.76 11.55 39.40
N ILE A 175 -1.86 11.37 38.09
CA ILE A 175 -1.37 12.34 37.11
C ILE A 175 -2.13 13.65 37.25
N TYR A 176 -3.47 13.59 37.29
CA TYR A 176 -4.32 14.76 37.48
C TYR A 176 -4.00 15.53 38.77
N GLN A 177 -3.86 14.84 39.90
CA GLN A 177 -3.51 15.46 41.18
C GLN A 177 -2.13 16.12 41.13
N THR A 178 -1.16 15.53 40.44
CA THR A 178 0.17 16.11 40.27
C THR A 178 0.12 17.36 39.38
N VAL A 179 -0.57 17.30 38.25
CA VAL A 179 -0.79 18.44 37.34
C VAL A 179 -1.44 19.60 38.07
N LYS A 180 -2.45 19.31 38.89
CA LYS A 180 -3.14 20.31 39.72
C LYS A 180 -2.24 20.89 40.81
N ARG A 181 -1.47 20.05 41.51
CA ARG A 181 -0.56 20.48 42.58
C ARG A 181 0.54 21.42 42.07
N VAL A 182 1.07 21.14 40.88
CA VAL A 182 2.20 21.89 40.30
C VAL A 182 1.72 23.08 39.45
N ASN A 183 0.39 23.26 39.30
CA ASN A 183 -0.19 24.22 38.36
C ASN A 183 0.46 24.12 36.97
N LEU A 184 0.64 22.89 36.48
CA LEU A 184 1.24 22.67 35.18
C LEU A 184 0.28 23.20 34.11
N GLU A 185 0.66 24.30 33.46
CA GLU A 185 -0.12 24.83 32.35
C GLU A 185 -0.12 23.82 31.19
N PRO A 186 -1.29 23.57 30.57
CA PRO A 186 -1.32 22.75 29.36
C PRO A 186 -0.44 23.39 28.29
N ALA A 187 -0.02 22.59 27.31
CA ALA A 187 0.63 23.15 26.12
C ALA A 187 -0.24 24.31 25.63
N LYS A 188 0.38 25.45 25.27
CA LYS A 188 -0.34 26.48 24.52
C LYS A 188 -0.71 25.87 23.18
N GLU A 189 -1.87 25.22 23.13
CA GLU A 189 -2.56 24.98 21.88
C GLU A 189 -2.71 26.35 21.25
N ASP A 190 -2.18 26.48 20.04
CA ASP A 190 -2.51 27.60 19.19
C ASP A 190 -4.04 27.71 19.22
N LYS A 191 -4.59 28.82 19.72
CA LYS A 191 -6.04 28.98 20.02
C LYS A 191 -6.98 28.80 18.81
N ARG A 192 -6.47 28.33 17.67
CA ARG A 192 -7.17 27.95 16.46
C ARG A 192 -7.73 26.53 16.50
N ASP A 193 -7.27 25.65 17.40
CA ASP A 193 -7.63 24.22 17.33
C ASP A 193 -8.89 23.82 18.13
N LYS A 194 -9.51 24.74 18.90
CA LYS A 194 -10.75 24.46 19.66
C LYS A 194 -12.03 25.00 19.08
N LYS A 195 -11.92 25.85 18.08
CA LYS A 195 -13.06 26.26 17.28
C LYS A 195 -12.80 25.65 15.93
N GLY A 196 -13.75 24.87 15.43
CA GLY A 196 -13.98 24.72 13.99
C GLY A 196 -14.34 26.08 13.38
N THR A 197 -13.50 27.07 13.58
CA THR A 197 -13.41 28.32 12.86
C THR A 197 -12.07 28.26 12.16
N VAL A 198 -11.94 27.23 11.33
CA VAL A 198 -11.63 27.49 9.93
C VAL A 198 -12.46 28.72 9.59
N ILE A 199 -11.83 29.89 9.46
CA ILE A 199 -12.40 30.85 8.51
C ILE A 199 -12.40 30.03 7.24
N SER A 200 -13.56 29.49 6.91
CA SER A 200 -13.78 28.73 5.71
C SER A 200 -13.29 29.61 4.58
N ASP A 201 -12.14 29.26 4.00
CA ASP A 201 -11.97 29.46 2.57
C ASP A 201 -12.97 28.48 1.95
N SER A 202 -14.26 28.85 2.00
CA SER A 202 -15.43 27.98 1.84
C SER A 202 -15.62 27.46 0.42
N THR A 203 -14.71 27.79 -0.49
CA THR A 203 -14.89 27.54 -1.92
C THR A 203 -14.36 26.17 -2.35
N ASP A 204 -13.36 25.61 -1.66
CA ASP A 204 -12.67 24.40 -2.14
C ASP A 204 -13.09 23.10 -1.43
N GLU A 205 -13.83 23.17 -0.32
CA GLU A 205 -14.15 21.99 0.50
C GLU A 205 -15.13 21.02 -0.20
N ASP A 206 -16.02 21.54 -1.06
CA ASP A 206 -17.08 20.78 -1.74
C ASP A 206 -17.05 20.95 -3.28
N LEU A 207 -15.87 21.13 -3.89
CA LEU A 207 -15.79 21.27 -5.34
C LEU A 207 -16.13 19.96 -6.07
N THR A 208 -17.12 20.05 -6.96
CA THR A 208 -17.45 19.00 -7.92
C THR A 208 -16.32 18.81 -8.94
N THR A 209 -16.25 17.64 -9.57
CA THR A 209 -15.27 17.33 -10.63
C THR A 209 -15.31 18.36 -11.76
N GLU A 210 -16.50 18.85 -12.13
CA GLU A 210 -16.69 19.88 -13.17
C GLU A 210 -16.07 21.23 -12.78
N GLN A 211 -16.24 21.65 -11.52
CA GLN A 211 -15.64 22.89 -11.02
C GLN A 211 -14.12 22.79 -10.94
N LEU A 212 -13.58 21.63 -10.54
CA LEU A 212 -12.14 21.37 -10.56
C LEU A 212 -11.58 21.44 -11.98
N GLN A 213 -12.27 20.87 -12.96
CA GLN A 213 -11.88 20.95 -14.37
C GLN A 213 -11.88 22.38 -14.91
N LEU A 214 -12.86 23.20 -14.52
CA LEU A 214 -12.93 24.61 -14.91
C LEU A 214 -11.78 25.43 -14.30
N ARG A 215 -11.43 25.16 -13.04
CA ARG A 215 -10.26 25.74 -12.37
C ARG A 215 -8.95 25.33 -13.05
N ILE A 216 -8.80 24.05 -13.39
CA ILE A 216 -7.66 23.54 -14.17
C ILE A 216 -7.53 24.30 -15.49
N GLY A 217 -8.65 24.49 -16.21
CA GLY A 217 -8.68 25.27 -17.43
C GLY A 217 -8.14 26.69 -17.23
N LYS A 218 -8.61 27.39 -16.19
CA LYS A 218 -8.16 28.77 -15.87
C LYS A 218 -6.66 28.84 -15.55
N GLU A 219 -6.16 27.97 -14.68
CA GLU A 219 -4.74 27.95 -14.30
C GLU A 219 -3.84 27.62 -15.50
N ILE A 220 -4.23 26.64 -16.34
CA ILE A 220 -3.50 26.31 -17.57
C ILE A 220 -3.48 27.48 -18.55
N THR A 221 -4.60 28.19 -18.73
CA THR A 221 -4.62 29.37 -19.61
C THR A 221 -3.82 30.55 -19.07
N GLY A 222 -3.64 30.63 -17.75
CA GLY A 222 -2.82 31.66 -17.10
C GLY A 222 -1.33 31.31 -17.03
N ASP A 223 -0.97 30.03 -17.22
CA ASP A 223 0.41 29.55 -17.22
C ASP A 223 1.10 29.87 -18.55
N THR A 224 1.70 31.06 -18.62
CA THR A 224 2.45 31.52 -19.79
C THR A 224 3.91 31.07 -19.78
N PHE A 225 4.34 30.33 -18.76
CA PHE A 225 5.73 29.88 -18.67
C PHE A 225 5.96 28.65 -19.51
N ASP A 226 6.97 28.72 -20.37
CA ASP A 226 7.64 27.53 -20.88
C ASP A 226 8.14 26.66 -19.70
N PRO A 227 8.05 25.32 -19.76
CA PRO A 227 8.45 24.44 -18.67
C PRO A 227 9.88 24.67 -18.17
N ASP A 228 10.86 24.83 -19.06
CA ASP A 228 12.26 25.01 -18.65
C ASP A 228 12.50 26.42 -18.08
N ALA A 229 11.79 27.42 -18.61
CA ALA A 229 11.76 28.77 -18.04
C ALA A 229 11.19 28.77 -16.62
N PHE A 230 10.07 28.06 -16.40
CA PHE A 230 9.49 27.88 -15.05
C PHE A 230 10.48 27.22 -14.10
N TRP A 231 11.14 26.15 -14.52
CA TRP A 231 12.10 25.43 -13.68
C TRP A 231 13.27 26.32 -13.27
N THR A 232 13.81 27.08 -14.22
CA THR A 232 14.90 28.03 -13.96
C THR A 232 14.47 29.13 -12.98
N SER A 233 13.27 29.71 -13.16
CA SER A 233 12.71 30.70 -12.24
C SER A 233 12.45 30.13 -10.84
N PHE A 234 11.94 28.91 -10.72
CA PHE A 234 11.77 28.22 -9.43
C PHE A 234 13.12 28.00 -8.73
N LEU A 235 14.15 27.61 -9.49
CA LEU A 235 15.48 27.39 -8.93
C LEU A 235 16.15 28.68 -8.45
N ASN A 236 15.93 29.79 -9.15
CA ASN A 236 16.47 31.11 -8.76
C ASN A 236 15.63 31.79 -7.68
N GLY A 237 14.36 31.41 -7.53
CA GLY A 237 13.42 32.01 -6.58
C GLY A 237 12.60 33.17 -7.16
N ASP A 238 12.68 33.41 -8.46
CA ASP A 238 12.07 34.57 -9.14
C ASP A 238 10.71 34.23 -9.77
N LEU A 239 9.88 33.46 -9.05
CA LEU A 239 8.52 33.16 -9.50
C LEU A 239 7.60 34.37 -9.26
N PRO A 240 6.64 34.65 -10.16
CA PRO A 240 5.73 35.79 -10.01
C PRO A 240 4.56 35.51 -9.05
N VAL A 241 4.06 34.26 -9.02
CA VAL A 241 2.90 33.85 -8.22
C VAL A 241 3.15 32.46 -7.63
N TRP A 242 2.70 32.23 -6.40
CA TRP A 242 2.78 30.93 -5.74
C TRP A 242 1.38 30.39 -5.38
N SER A 243 0.81 29.56 -6.25
CA SER A 243 -0.50 28.93 -6.09
C SER A 243 -0.38 27.41 -5.83
N HIS A 244 -1.51 26.74 -5.58
CA HIS A 244 -1.56 25.27 -5.51
C HIS A 244 -1.12 24.63 -6.84
N TYR A 245 -1.44 25.25 -7.97
CA TYR A 245 -1.00 24.80 -9.30
C TYR A 245 0.53 24.86 -9.43
N THR A 246 1.16 25.99 -9.08
CA THR A 246 2.62 26.14 -9.17
C THR A 246 3.35 25.25 -8.16
N TYR A 247 2.75 25.01 -6.98
CA TYR A 247 3.25 24.04 -6.01
C TYR A 247 3.29 22.62 -6.59
N LEU A 248 2.19 22.16 -7.19
CA LEU A 248 2.13 20.84 -7.83
C LEU A 248 3.05 20.74 -9.05
N LYS A 249 3.16 21.81 -9.86
CA LYS A 249 4.07 21.87 -11.03
C LYS A 249 5.53 21.73 -10.60
N ALA A 250 5.95 22.45 -9.55
CA ALA A 250 7.30 22.34 -9.00
C ALA A 250 7.57 20.95 -8.41
N LEU A 251 6.60 20.37 -7.68
CA LEU A 251 6.73 19.02 -7.13
C LEU A 251 6.81 17.95 -8.24
N PHE A 252 6.05 18.11 -9.32
CA PHE A 252 6.12 17.23 -10.49
C PHE A 252 7.53 17.18 -11.07
N PHE A 253 8.18 18.33 -11.20
CA PHE A 253 9.53 18.41 -11.78
C PHE A 253 10.56 17.76 -10.87
N VAL A 254 10.46 17.93 -9.55
CA VAL A 254 11.31 17.24 -8.57
C VAL A 254 11.11 15.72 -8.63
N ILE A 255 9.88 15.24 -8.82
CA ILE A 255 9.60 13.81 -9.02
C ILE A 255 10.30 13.30 -10.29
N LEU A 256 10.24 14.03 -11.40
CA LEU A 256 10.88 13.63 -12.65
C LEU A 256 12.41 13.59 -12.54
N GLU A 257 13.04 14.59 -11.90
CA GLU A 257 14.49 14.62 -11.71
C GLU A 257 15.00 13.52 -10.76
N SER A 258 14.18 13.14 -9.78
CA SER A 258 14.50 12.13 -8.78
C SER A 258 14.00 10.72 -9.14
N ALA A 259 13.41 10.57 -10.32
CA ALA A 259 12.86 9.29 -10.77
C ALA A 259 13.95 8.22 -10.82
N LYS A 260 13.58 6.97 -10.49
CA LYS A 260 14.44 5.77 -10.47
C LYS A 260 15.60 5.78 -9.45
N THR A 261 15.86 6.89 -8.75
CA THR A 261 16.98 7.02 -7.81
C THR A 261 16.54 7.16 -6.36
N LYS A 262 15.39 7.80 -6.12
CA LYS A 262 14.90 8.12 -4.77
C LYS A 262 13.48 7.57 -4.54
N ASN A 263 13.20 7.20 -3.28
CA ASN A 263 11.86 6.83 -2.86
C ASN A 263 10.97 8.07 -2.60
N PHE A 264 9.66 7.87 -2.40
CA PHE A 264 8.72 8.99 -2.22
C PHE A 264 9.06 9.89 -1.01
N TYR A 265 9.69 9.34 0.04
CA TYR A 265 10.05 10.10 1.24
C TYR A 265 11.26 10.99 0.98
N GLU A 266 12.29 10.46 0.31
CA GLU A 266 13.47 11.21 -0.11
C GLU A 266 13.11 12.34 -1.08
N ILE A 267 12.23 12.06 -2.05
CA ILE A 267 11.69 13.08 -2.98
C ILE A 267 10.94 14.18 -2.20
N ALA A 268 10.15 13.80 -1.19
CA ALA A 268 9.45 14.74 -0.34
C ALA A 268 10.41 15.62 0.48
N GLU A 269 11.51 15.07 1.00
CA GLU A 269 12.53 15.84 1.71
C GLU A 269 13.29 16.80 0.77
N ASP A 270 13.64 16.38 -0.45
CA ASP A 270 14.25 17.28 -1.43
C ASP A 270 13.34 18.46 -1.73
N PHE A 271 12.05 18.19 -2.00
CA PHE A 271 11.08 19.26 -2.25
C PHE A 271 10.89 20.16 -1.03
N PHE A 272 10.88 19.60 0.18
CA PHE A 272 10.85 20.36 1.43
C PHE A 272 12.04 21.31 1.57
N ILE A 273 13.25 20.89 1.17
CA ILE A 273 14.44 21.75 1.14
C ILE A 273 14.25 22.89 0.14
N HIS A 274 13.76 22.60 -1.07
CA HIS A 274 13.48 23.63 -2.08
C HIS A 274 12.43 24.65 -1.62
N LEU A 275 11.35 24.21 -0.98
CA LEU A 275 10.31 25.09 -0.42
C LEU A 275 10.90 26.03 0.64
N ASN A 276 11.71 25.51 1.56
CA ASN A 276 12.34 26.34 2.59
C ASN A 276 13.36 27.33 2.01
N ARG A 277 14.06 26.96 0.92
CA ARG A 277 14.93 27.89 0.19
C ARG A 277 14.10 28.99 -0.46
N LEU A 278 13.06 28.64 -1.22
CA LEU A 278 12.19 29.60 -1.90
C LEU A 278 11.62 30.63 -0.92
N ARG A 279 11.22 30.19 0.27
CA ARG A 279 10.69 31.07 1.32
C ARG A 279 11.73 32.02 1.91
N LYS A 280 13.01 31.63 1.94
CA LYS A 280 14.11 32.50 2.37
C LYS A 280 14.46 33.53 1.28
N THR A 281 14.47 33.12 0.02
CA THR A 281 14.84 33.97 -1.11
C THR A 281 13.73 34.96 -1.48
N SER A 282 12.48 34.50 -1.48
CA SER A 282 11.31 35.26 -1.95
C SER A 282 10.15 35.18 -0.96
N PRO A 283 10.30 35.77 0.24
CA PRO A 283 9.26 35.75 1.27
C PRO A 283 7.94 36.41 0.84
N GLN A 284 7.98 37.35 -0.11
CA GLN A 284 6.83 38.06 -0.67
C GLN A 284 5.80 37.13 -1.33
N LEU A 285 6.22 35.99 -1.87
CA LEU A 285 5.32 35.00 -2.49
C LEU A 285 4.39 34.32 -1.48
N PHE A 286 4.74 34.40 -0.20
CA PHE A 286 3.99 33.78 0.90
C PHE A 286 3.19 34.80 1.71
N SER A 287 3.16 36.07 1.30
CA SER A 287 2.36 37.12 1.95
C SER A 287 1.03 37.40 1.28
N ASP A 288 0.80 36.88 0.07
CA ASP A 288 -0.42 37.13 -0.70
C ASP A 288 -1.63 36.30 -0.23
N SER A 289 -2.82 36.88 -0.38
CA SER A 289 -4.10 36.31 0.04
C SER A 289 -4.59 35.12 -0.81
N GLU A 290 -4.01 34.90 -1.99
CA GLU A 290 -4.40 33.83 -2.92
C GLU A 290 -3.72 32.49 -2.63
N THR A 291 -2.63 32.50 -1.87
CA THR A 291 -1.91 31.29 -1.49
C THR A 291 -2.68 30.59 -0.36
N PRO A 292 -3.16 29.34 -0.55
CA PRO A 292 -3.97 28.69 0.47
C PRO A 292 -3.21 28.62 1.79
N ARG A 293 -3.88 28.92 2.92
CA ARG A 293 -3.25 29.04 4.24
C ARG A 293 -2.44 27.80 4.67
N ALA A 294 -2.75 26.64 4.09
CA ALA A 294 -1.99 25.40 4.24
C ALA A 294 -0.51 25.51 3.79
N TYR A 295 -0.20 26.39 2.83
CA TYR A 295 1.14 26.62 2.27
C TYR A 295 1.84 27.87 2.81
N VAL A 296 1.15 28.68 3.61
CA VAL A 296 1.64 30.00 4.08
C VAL A 296 2.24 29.92 5.50
N HIS A 297 1.80 28.97 6.33
CA HIS A 297 2.24 28.89 7.71
C HIS A 297 3.62 28.22 7.90
N ALA A 298 4.51 28.93 8.59
CA ALA A 298 5.83 28.45 9.00
C ALA A 298 5.76 27.44 10.16
N PRO A 299 6.61 26.41 10.17
CA PRO A 299 7.31 25.80 9.01
C PRO A 299 6.35 25.03 8.07
N PHE A 300 6.79 24.71 6.85
CA PHE A 300 6.01 23.84 5.95
C PHE A 300 5.75 22.49 6.62
N SER A 301 4.61 21.87 6.36
CA SER A 301 4.29 20.54 6.92
C SER A 301 4.93 19.45 6.06
N ARG A 302 5.90 18.71 6.60
CA ARG A 302 6.42 17.48 5.97
C ARG A 302 5.30 16.51 5.65
N CYS A 303 4.29 16.42 6.52
CA CYS A 303 3.12 15.57 6.30
C CYS A 303 2.37 15.93 5.01
N LEU A 304 2.13 17.22 4.75
CA LEU A 304 1.49 17.67 3.51
C LEU A 304 2.39 17.48 2.29
N VAL A 305 3.70 17.73 2.41
CA VAL A 305 4.63 17.52 1.32
C VAL A 305 4.63 16.04 0.91
N THR A 306 4.83 15.12 1.85
CA THR A 306 4.78 13.68 1.59
C THR A 306 3.42 13.23 1.05
N PHE A 307 2.32 13.76 1.59
CA PHE A 307 0.96 13.51 1.07
C PHE A 307 0.86 13.86 -0.41
N TRP A 308 1.25 15.09 -0.78
CA TRP A 308 1.19 15.56 -2.17
C TRP A 308 2.17 14.82 -3.09
N THR A 309 3.35 14.43 -2.60
CA THR A 309 4.28 13.59 -3.38
C THR A 309 3.63 12.27 -3.77
N ILE A 310 2.99 11.59 -2.80
CA ILE A 310 2.30 10.32 -3.04
C ILE A 310 1.11 10.53 -3.99
N GLN A 311 0.27 11.54 -3.76
CA GLN A 311 -0.89 11.84 -4.60
C GLN A 311 -0.49 12.14 -6.05
N LEU A 312 0.57 12.91 -6.25
CA LEU A 312 1.04 13.27 -7.58
C LEU A 312 1.68 12.07 -8.29
N GLN A 313 2.43 11.23 -7.58
CA GLN A 313 2.90 9.95 -8.14
C GLN A 313 1.74 9.03 -8.56
N HIS A 314 0.64 8.98 -7.80
CA HIS A 314 -0.58 8.28 -8.23
C HIS A 314 -1.21 8.92 -9.48
N GLY A 315 -1.27 10.24 -9.55
CA GLY A 315 -1.75 10.95 -10.73
C GLY A 315 -0.91 10.64 -11.98
N ILE A 316 0.42 10.61 -11.85
CA ILE A 316 1.34 10.19 -12.91
C ILE A 316 1.06 8.75 -13.32
N ARG A 317 0.93 7.83 -12.35
CA ARG A 317 0.60 6.43 -12.62
C ARG A 317 -0.69 6.31 -13.43
N ASP A 318 -1.77 6.94 -12.96
CA ASP A 318 -3.08 6.82 -13.60
C ASP A 318 -3.08 7.41 -15.02
N TYR A 319 -2.39 8.54 -15.25
CA TYR A 319 -2.20 9.10 -16.59
C TYR A 319 -1.41 8.16 -17.51
N ARG A 320 -0.33 7.54 -17.01
CA ARG A 320 0.45 6.55 -17.77
C ARG A 320 -0.37 5.29 -18.07
N MET A 321 -1.21 4.85 -17.14
CA MET A 321 -2.14 3.74 -17.35
C MET A 321 -3.15 4.07 -18.44
N HIS A 322 -3.69 5.29 -18.46
CA HIS A 322 -4.65 5.71 -19.47
C HIS A 322 -4.04 5.89 -20.87
N SER A 323 -2.85 6.49 -20.94
CA SER A 323 -2.10 6.67 -22.19
C SER A 323 -1.35 5.42 -22.65
N MET A 324 -1.31 4.38 -21.80
CA MET A 324 -0.50 3.17 -21.97
C MET A 324 1.00 3.44 -22.23
N SER A 325 1.53 4.59 -21.78
CA SER A 325 2.92 4.96 -22.04
C SER A 325 3.94 4.22 -21.15
N SER A 326 4.96 3.63 -21.77
CA SER A 326 6.09 3.00 -21.06
C SER A 326 7.04 4.02 -20.44
N ASP A 327 7.06 5.25 -20.95
CA ASP A 327 7.96 6.31 -20.50
C ASP A 327 7.30 7.17 -19.41
N LEU A 328 8.13 7.89 -18.64
CA LEU A 328 7.62 8.91 -17.72
C LEU A 328 7.11 10.12 -18.53
N PRO A 329 6.07 10.82 -18.06
CA PRO A 329 5.56 11.99 -18.75
C PRO A 329 6.62 13.09 -18.81
N TYR A 330 6.65 13.83 -19.92
CA TYR A 330 7.50 14.99 -20.08
C TYR A 330 7.00 16.19 -19.26
N ARG A 331 7.84 17.22 -19.11
CA ARG A 331 7.51 18.42 -18.31
C ARG A 331 6.28 19.16 -18.86
N GLU A 332 6.09 19.11 -20.17
CA GLU A 332 4.98 19.70 -20.92
C GLU A 332 3.65 18.96 -20.69
N GLU A 333 3.69 17.73 -20.17
CA GLU A 333 2.52 16.88 -19.97
C GLU A 333 1.84 17.09 -18.61
N PHE A 334 2.37 17.97 -17.76
CA PHE A 334 1.77 18.29 -16.47
C PHE A 334 0.29 18.71 -16.54
N PRO A 335 -0.13 19.58 -17.49
CA PRO A 335 -1.54 19.93 -17.66
C PRO A 335 -2.46 18.73 -17.96
N GLN A 336 -1.97 17.75 -18.72
CA GLN A 336 -2.70 16.55 -19.12
C GLN A 336 -2.94 15.64 -17.91
N ILE A 337 -1.93 15.52 -17.03
CA ILE A 337 -2.05 14.79 -15.76
C ILE A 337 -3.14 15.40 -14.87
N LEU A 338 -3.18 16.73 -14.74
CA LEU A 338 -4.22 17.40 -13.94
C LEU A 338 -5.61 17.22 -14.54
N ARG A 339 -5.74 17.27 -15.88
CA ARG A 339 -7.02 17.01 -16.57
C ARG A 339 -7.51 15.57 -16.35
N HIS A 340 -6.59 14.60 -16.34
CA HIS A 340 -6.91 13.20 -16.06
C HIS A 340 -7.31 12.98 -14.60
N SER A 341 -6.64 13.67 -13.66
CA SER A 341 -6.86 13.51 -12.23
C SER A 341 -7.24 14.84 -11.55
N PRO A 342 -8.48 15.35 -11.77
CA PRO A 342 -8.88 16.67 -11.31
C PRO A 342 -8.86 16.86 -9.79
N SER A 343 -8.98 15.76 -9.02
CA SER A 343 -8.92 15.78 -7.55
C SER A 343 -7.59 16.33 -7.01
N LEU A 344 -6.51 16.28 -7.79
CA LEU A 344 -5.22 16.86 -7.39
C LEU A 344 -5.32 18.37 -7.16
N MET A 345 -6.21 19.07 -7.88
CA MET A 345 -6.41 20.51 -7.72
C MET A 345 -7.31 20.89 -6.53
N ASN A 346 -7.86 19.91 -5.81
CA ASN A 346 -8.55 20.17 -4.54
C ASN A 346 -7.51 20.35 -3.43
N THR A 347 -7.25 21.59 -3.03
CA THR A 347 -6.29 21.91 -1.97
C THR A 347 -6.57 21.24 -0.61
N TYR A 348 -7.83 20.86 -0.35
CA TYR A 348 -8.26 20.21 0.89
C TYR A 348 -8.44 18.69 0.76
N LEU A 349 -7.97 18.06 -0.32
CA LEU A 349 -8.05 16.61 -0.54
C LEU A 349 -7.55 15.80 0.67
N TRP A 350 -6.53 16.30 1.39
CA TRP A 350 -6.00 15.65 2.59
C TRP A 350 -7.06 15.43 3.69
N LYS A 351 -8.15 16.19 3.74
CA LYS A 351 -9.24 16.00 4.73
C LYS A 351 -9.94 14.67 4.59
N SER A 352 -9.98 14.06 3.39
CA SER A 352 -10.54 12.71 3.22
C SER A 352 -9.59 11.61 3.71
N TYR A 353 -8.35 11.96 4.05
CA TYR A 353 -7.30 11.03 4.48
C TYR A 353 -6.94 11.20 5.97
N TYR A 354 -7.02 12.42 6.50
CA TYR A 354 -6.64 12.76 7.87
C TYR A 354 -7.82 13.27 8.69
N SER A 355 -8.02 12.72 9.90
CA SER A 355 -9.01 13.22 10.87
C SER A 355 -8.56 14.46 11.63
N PHE A 356 -7.38 14.96 11.31
CA PHE A 356 -6.72 16.10 11.95
C PHE A 356 -6.13 16.98 10.86
N ASN A 357 -5.84 18.24 11.18
CA ASN A 357 -5.16 19.13 10.27
C ASN A 357 -3.64 18.79 10.23
N PRO A 358 -3.09 18.32 9.10
CA PRO A 358 -1.66 17.98 9.01
C PRO A 358 -0.74 19.20 9.19
N VAL A 359 -1.28 20.41 9.13
CA VAL A 359 -0.58 21.68 9.37
C VAL A 359 -0.49 22.00 10.86
N SER A 360 -1.38 21.50 11.71
CA SER A 360 -1.41 21.81 13.15
C SER A 360 -0.60 20.83 14.02
N ARG A 361 -0.23 19.66 13.49
CA ARG A 361 0.68 18.70 14.16
C ARG A 361 2.15 19.16 14.07
N PRO A 362 3.08 18.57 14.86
CA PRO A 362 4.50 18.87 14.73
C PRO A 362 4.92 18.69 13.28
N ARG A 363 5.41 19.77 12.67
CA ARG A 363 5.47 19.92 11.20
C ARG A 363 6.66 19.17 10.57
N ASP A 364 7.48 18.55 11.41
CA ASP A 364 8.66 17.78 11.06
C ASP A 364 8.39 16.27 10.93
N VAL A 365 7.11 15.88 10.81
CA VAL A 365 6.67 14.49 10.95
C VAL A 365 5.67 14.15 9.88
N TRP A 366 6.01 13.17 9.06
CA TRP A 366 4.97 12.52 8.28
C TRP A 366 4.14 11.60 9.19
N SER A 367 2.84 11.88 9.25
CA SER A 367 1.87 11.00 9.90
C SER A 367 1.15 10.18 8.84
N ILE A 368 0.99 8.88 9.08
CA ILE A 368 0.19 8.02 8.22
C ILE A 368 -1.29 8.46 8.34
N PRO A 369 -2.01 8.60 7.22
CA PRO A 369 -3.45 8.84 7.21
C PRO A 369 -4.23 7.87 8.10
N ASN A 370 -5.30 8.37 8.72
CA ASN A 370 -6.12 7.58 9.64
C ASN A 370 -7.59 7.43 9.23
N LEU A 371 -8.06 8.18 8.22
CA LEU A 371 -9.40 8.00 7.64
C LEU A 371 -9.37 7.07 6.43
N ARG A 372 -8.38 7.22 5.56
CA ARG A 372 -8.22 6.41 4.33
C ARG A 372 -6.75 6.11 4.10
N PRO A 373 -6.35 4.87 3.77
CA PRO A 373 -4.95 4.57 3.53
C PRO A 373 -4.42 5.35 2.31
N LEU A 374 -3.21 5.91 2.44
CA LEU A 374 -2.43 6.35 1.28
C LEU A 374 -1.73 5.12 0.70
N PRO A 375 -1.76 4.89 -0.61
CA PRO A 375 -0.99 3.81 -1.20
C PRO A 375 0.47 4.28 -1.27
N THR A 376 1.27 3.84 -0.29
CA THR A 376 2.70 4.17 -0.17
C THR A 376 3.53 3.55 -1.28
N GLN A 377 3.03 2.46 -1.86
CA GLN A 377 3.54 1.88 -3.08
C GLN A 377 2.77 2.49 -4.25
N THR A 378 3.35 3.53 -4.84
CA THR A 378 2.74 4.29 -5.93
C THR A 378 2.89 3.59 -7.27
N ASP A 379 3.88 2.69 -7.42
CA ASP A 379 4.21 1.95 -8.65
C ASP A 379 4.24 2.84 -9.91
N TYR A 380 4.47 4.14 -9.76
CA TYR A 380 4.35 5.12 -10.85
C TYR A 380 5.46 4.98 -11.90
N LEU A 381 6.51 4.21 -11.60
CA LEU A 381 7.59 3.83 -12.52
C LEU A 381 7.31 2.50 -13.21
N ARG A 382 6.38 1.69 -12.71
CA ARG A 382 6.05 0.39 -13.28
C ARG A 382 5.49 0.60 -14.68
N ASP A 383 5.87 -0.28 -15.62
CA ASP A 383 5.33 -0.26 -16.97
C ASP A 383 3.82 -0.59 -16.92
N PRO A 384 2.92 0.27 -17.45
CA PRO A 384 1.49 0.01 -17.47
C PRO A 384 1.09 -1.37 -18.03
N ALA A 385 1.83 -1.89 -19.02
CA ALA A 385 1.60 -3.22 -19.59
C ALA A 385 1.77 -4.37 -18.58
N THR A 386 2.52 -4.14 -17.50
CA THR A 386 2.79 -5.15 -16.46
C THR A 386 1.84 -5.06 -15.27
N VAL A 387 0.90 -4.12 -15.31
CA VAL A 387 -0.09 -3.90 -14.25
C VAL A 387 -1.36 -4.70 -14.59
N PRO A 388 -1.82 -5.58 -13.68
CA PRO A 388 -3.02 -6.37 -13.92
C PRO A 388 -4.26 -5.51 -14.14
N MET A 389 -5.15 -5.95 -15.03
CA MET A 389 -6.39 -5.26 -15.33
C MET A 389 -7.30 -5.18 -14.09
N MET A 390 -7.85 -3.99 -13.83
CA MET A 390 -8.83 -3.76 -12.76
C MET A 390 -10.24 -4.16 -13.22
N ASN A 391 -10.58 -5.44 -13.10
CA ASN A 391 -11.93 -5.91 -13.40
C ASN A 391 -12.90 -5.59 -12.26
N LYS A 392 -13.50 -4.39 -12.30
CA LYS A 392 -14.59 -3.97 -11.40
C LYS A 392 -15.99 -4.30 -11.93
N GLY A 393 -16.10 -4.82 -13.16
CA GLY A 393 -17.36 -5.16 -13.79
C GLY A 393 -18.00 -6.45 -13.25
N PRO A 394 -19.32 -6.64 -13.48
CA PRO A 394 -20.08 -7.78 -12.97
C PRO A 394 -19.65 -9.13 -13.59
N GLU A 395 -18.87 -9.10 -14.67
CA GLU A 395 -18.31 -10.28 -15.36
C GLU A 395 -17.07 -10.88 -14.67
N LYS A 396 -16.54 -10.22 -13.63
CA LYS A 396 -15.29 -10.60 -12.95
C LYS A 396 -15.23 -12.10 -12.60
N LEU A 397 -16.29 -12.62 -11.98
CA LEU A 397 -16.34 -14.03 -11.56
C LEU A 397 -16.45 -14.99 -12.75
N ILE A 398 -17.09 -14.57 -13.84
CA ILE A 398 -17.21 -15.37 -15.07
C ILE A 398 -15.85 -15.48 -15.75
N ARG A 399 -15.13 -14.35 -15.89
CA ARG A 399 -13.76 -14.30 -16.45
C ARG A 399 -12.82 -15.20 -15.65
N TYR A 400 -12.87 -15.09 -14.32
CA TYR A 400 -12.07 -15.93 -13.45
C TYR A 400 -12.42 -17.42 -13.58
N ALA A 401 -13.72 -17.76 -13.61
CA ALA A 401 -14.17 -19.14 -13.83
C ALA A 401 -13.70 -19.71 -15.18
N PHE A 402 -13.78 -18.90 -16.23
CA PHE A 402 -13.29 -19.23 -17.58
C PHE A 402 -11.81 -19.57 -17.56
N ALA A 403 -10.96 -18.71 -16.99
CA ALA A 403 -9.53 -18.95 -16.89
C ALA A 403 -9.19 -20.23 -16.11
N VAL A 404 -9.88 -20.50 -14.99
CA VAL A 404 -9.67 -21.70 -14.18
C VAL A 404 -10.04 -22.96 -14.97
N MET A 405 -11.17 -22.95 -15.68
CA MET A 405 -11.61 -24.11 -16.46
C MET A 405 -10.78 -24.32 -17.73
N GLN A 406 -10.30 -23.24 -18.36
CA GLN A 406 -9.36 -23.33 -19.46
C GLN A 406 -8.03 -23.95 -19.01
N TYR A 407 -7.53 -23.59 -17.82
CA TYR A 407 -6.34 -24.23 -17.23
C TYR A 407 -6.55 -25.73 -17.01
N VAL A 408 -7.68 -26.15 -16.42
CA VAL A 408 -8.01 -27.58 -16.21
C VAL A 408 -7.99 -28.34 -17.53
N ARG A 409 -8.56 -27.74 -18.58
CA ARG A 409 -8.63 -28.35 -19.91
C ARG A 409 -7.27 -28.45 -20.59
N ASN A 410 -6.46 -27.40 -20.54
CA ASN A 410 -5.15 -27.36 -21.20
C ASN A 410 -4.11 -28.25 -20.53
N THR A 411 -4.19 -28.41 -19.21
CA THR A 411 -3.23 -29.21 -18.43
C THR A 411 -3.68 -30.65 -18.17
N GLY A 412 -4.96 -30.95 -18.36
CA GLY A 412 -5.56 -32.23 -17.96
C GLY A 412 -5.55 -32.46 -16.44
N ALA A 413 -5.35 -31.40 -15.65
CA ALA A 413 -5.26 -31.49 -14.19
C ALA A 413 -6.59 -31.93 -13.55
N VAL A 414 -6.50 -32.53 -12.36
CA VAL A 414 -7.68 -32.99 -11.61
C VAL A 414 -8.55 -31.80 -11.22
N HIS A 415 -9.76 -31.74 -11.81
CA HIS A 415 -10.73 -30.65 -11.65
C HIS A 415 -10.85 -30.16 -10.20
N ASP A 416 -11.15 -31.05 -9.26
CA ASP A 416 -11.45 -30.68 -7.86
C ASP A 416 -10.23 -30.07 -7.14
N GLN A 417 -9.02 -30.53 -7.46
CA GLN A 417 -7.81 -29.97 -6.88
C GLN A 417 -7.57 -28.55 -7.37
N VAL A 418 -7.76 -28.31 -8.68
CA VAL A 418 -7.58 -26.99 -9.29
C VAL A 418 -8.63 -26.01 -8.77
N VAL A 419 -9.90 -26.42 -8.71
CA VAL A 419 -11.00 -25.60 -8.18
C VAL A 419 -10.74 -25.19 -6.73
N THR A 420 -10.28 -26.13 -5.89
CA THR A 420 -9.92 -25.81 -4.50
C THR A 420 -8.81 -24.75 -4.44
N GLN A 421 -7.81 -24.82 -5.32
CA GLN A 421 -6.75 -23.80 -5.35
C GLN A 421 -7.21 -22.46 -5.87
N ALA A 422 -8.09 -22.46 -6.88
CA ALA A 422 -8.70 -21.26 -7.42
C ALA A 422 -9.51 -20.51 -6.36
N LEU A 423 -10.36 -21.21 -5.61
CA LEU A 423 -11.15 -20.58 -4.53
C LEU A 423 -10.26 -19.89 -3.49
N VAL A 424 -9.20 -20.56 -3.03
CA VAL A 424 -8.25 -19.96 -2.08
C VAL A 424 -7.51 -18.77 -2.70
N ALA A 425 -7.08 -18.87 -3.97
CA ALA A 425 -6.39 -17.78 -4.65
C ALA A 425 -7.29 -16.55 -4.82
N LEU A 426 -8.55 -16.75 -5.22
CA LEU A 426 -9.55 -15.70 -5.35
C LEU A 426 -9.87 -15.04 -4.00
N GLN A 427 -10.04 -15.84 -2.95
CA GLN A 427 -10.27 -15.32 -1.59
C GLN A 427 -9.10 -14.43 -1.15
N GLN A 428 -7.86 -14.89 -1.31
CA GLN A 428 -6.66 -14.12 -0.96
C GLN A 428 -6.54 -12.84 -1.78
N ALA A 429 -6.76 -12.90 -3.09
CA ALA A 429 -6.73 -11.73 -3.97
C ALA A 429 -7.83 -10.71 -3.60
N THR A 430 -9.04 -11.18 -3.29
CA THR A 430 -10.16 -10.34 -2.85
C THR A 430 -9.87 -9.68 -1.50
N MET A 431 -9.29 -10.42 -0.54
CA MET A 431 -8.88 -9.85 0.75
C MET A 431 -7.82 -8.76 0.58
N ARG A 432 -6.81 -8.98 -0.27
CA ARG A 432 -5.77 -7.98 -0.59
C ARG A 432 -6.35 -6.76 -1.31
N ALA A 433 -7.25 -6.95 -2.26
CA ALA A 433 -7.91 -5.84 -2.94
C ALA A 433 -8.68 -4.96 -1.94
N ARG A 434 -9.36 -5.60 -0.97
CA ARG A 434 -10.14 -4.93 0.07
C ARG A 434 -9.32 -4.19 1.12
N THR A 435 -8.03 -4.51 1.31
CA THR A 435 -7.15 -3.69 2.16
C THR A 435 -6.87 -2.32 1.57
N THR A 436 -6.93 -2.21 0.24
CA THR A 436 -6.65 -0.98 -0.51
C THR A 436 -7.94 -0.25 -0.91
N ASP A 437 -8.99 -1.00 -1.26
CA ASP A 437 -10.28 -0.47 -1.70
C ASP A 437 -11.44 -1.19 -1.01
N SER A 438 -12.07 -0.53 -0.04
CA SER A 438 -13.20 -1.09 0.73
C SER A 438 -14.47 -1.30 -0.10
N THR A 439 -14.55 -0.72 -1.30
CA THR A 439 -15.71 -0.86 -2.22
C THR A 439 -15.73 -2.17 -2.98
N VAL A 440 -14.62 -2.90 -3.04
CA VAL A 440 -14.53 -4.21 -3.69
C VAL A 440 -15.46 -5.20 -3.01
N GLU A 441 -16.28 -5.95 -3.77
CA GLU A 441 -17.22 -6.92 -3.21
C GLU A 441 -16.54 -7.98 -2.32
N MET A 442 -17.28 -8.49 -1.33
CA MET A 442 -16.79 -9.55 -0.46
C MET A 442 -16.70 -10.88 -1.22
N TYR A 443 -15.69 -11.68 -0.91
CA TYR A 443 -15.57 -13.03 -1.45
C TYR A 443 -16.80 -13.87 -1.09
N SER A 444 -17.29 -14.64 -2.06
CA SER A 444 -18.29 -15.68 -1.83
C SER A 444 -17.95 -16.96 -2.58
N GLU A 445 -17.80 -18.03 -1.80
CA GLU A 445 -17.55 -19.37 -2.30
C GLU A 445 -18.71 -19.88 -3.17
N THR A 446 -19.96 -19.67 -2.76
CA THR A 446 -21.14 -20.08 -3.54
C THR A 446 -21.21 -19.38 -4.89
N GLN A 447 -20.96 -18.07 -4.91
CA GLN A 447 -20.98 -17.30 -6.15
C GLN A 447 -19.91 -17.78 -7.13
N MET A 448 -18.71 -18.08 -6.62
CA MET A 448 -17.62 -18.58 -7.45
C MET A 448 -17.89 -20.00 -7.96
N TYR A 449 -18.34 -20.92 -7.11
CA TYR A 449 -18.71 -22.28 -7.52
C TYR A 449 -19.82 -22.30 -8.57
N PHE A 450 -20.82 -21.43 -8.43
CA PHE A 450 -21.86 -21.26 -9.44
C PHE A 450 -21.25 -20.97 -10.81
N TRP A 451 -20.37 -19.97 -10.91
CA TRP A 451 -19.75 -19.62 -12.18
C TRP A 451 -18.79 -20.68 -12.71
N ILE A 452 -18.01 -21.35 -11.85
CA ILE A 452 -17.19 -22.51 -12.25
C ILE A 452 -18.08 -23.57 -12.91
N HIS A 453 -19.21 -23.89 -12.30
CA HIS A 453 -20.11 -24.91 -12.82
C HIS A 453 -20.77 -24.49 -14.15
N ILE A 454 -21.24 -23.25 -14.26
CA ILE A 454 -21.83 -22.71 -15.49
C ILE A 454 -20.81 -22.74 -16.64
N VAL A 455 -19.60 -22.27 -16.39
CA VAL A 455 -18.52 -22.27 -17.39
C VAL A 455 -18.13 -23.69 -17.77
N HIS A 456 -18.00 -24.60 -16.80
CA HIS A 456 -17.69 -26.00 -17.06
C HIS A 456 -18.78 -26.68 -17.92
N ALA A 457 -20.05 -26.44 -17.62
CA ALA A 457 -21.18 -26.96 -18.40
C ALA A 457 -21.21 -26.40 -19.84
N ALA A 458 -20.82 -25.14 -20.03
CA ALA A 458 -20.68 -24.53 -21.35
C ALA A 458 -19.48 -25.12 -22.13
N LEU A 459 -18.32 -25.25 -21.51
CA LEU A 459 -17.14 -25.83 -22.15
C LEU A 459 -17.36 -27.30 -22.56
N ARG A 460 -18.02 -28.10 -21.72
CA ARG A 460 -18.37 -29.50 -22.04
C ARG A 460 -19.25 -29.63 -23.29
N SER A 461 -20.14 -28.66 -23.53
CA SER A 461 -20.98 -28.68 -24.74
C SER A 461 -20.18 -28.56 -26.03
N LEU A 462 -18.97 -27.98 -25.97
CA LEU A 462 -18.07 -27.86 -27.12
C LEU A 462 -17.35 -29.17 -27.43
N ASP A 463 -17.18 -30.05 -26.44
CA ASP A 463 -16.53 -31.36 -26.60
C ASP A 463 -17.50 -32.40 -27.21
N ASP A 464 -18.80 -32.27 -26.93
CA ASP A 464 -19.85 -33.18 -27.41
C ASP A 464 -20.28 -32.90 -28.87
N GLU A 465 -20.14 -31.65 -29.34
CA GLU A 465 -20.30 -31.33 -30.76
C GLU A 465 -19.03 -31.74 -31.52
N LYS A 466 -19.13 -32.64 -32.51
CA LYS A 466 -18.04 -33.04 -33.43
C LYS A 466 -17.57 -31.87 -34.33
N ARG A 467 -17.20 -30.72 -33.75
CA ARG A 467 -16.73 -29.53 -34.44
C ARG A 467 -15.22 -29.43 -34.24
N SER A 468 -14.50 -29.24 -35.34
CA SER A 468 -13.05 -29.03 -35.43
C SER A 468 -12.62 -27.65 -34.91
N ILE A 469 -13.19 -27.17 -33.81
CA ILE A 469 -12.81 -25.88 -33.23
C ILE A 469 -11.69 -26.18 -32.23
N ASP A 470 -10.49 -25.71 -32.53
CA ASP A 470 -9.38 -25.68 -31.57
C ASP A 470 -9.68 -24.66 -30.47
N THR A 471 -10.59 -25.05 -29.58
CA THR A 471 -11.11 -24.25 -28.47
C THR A 471 -10.07 -23.93 -27.39
N SER A 472 -8.85 -24.45 -27.49
CA SER A 472 -7.73 -24.11 -26.60
C SER A 472 -7.35 -22.62 -26.66
N LYS A 473 -7.61 -21.98 -27.81
CA LYS A 473 -7.28 -20.56 -28.11
C LYS A 473 -8.48 -19.61 -28.10
N MET A 474 -9.63 -20.03 -27.57
CA MET A 474 -10.82 -19.19 -27.55
C MET A 474 -10.67 -18.04 -26.55
N SER A 475 -10.91 -16.80 -26.97
CA SER A 475 -10.93 -15.65 -26.05
C SER A 475 -12.18 -15.66 -25.16
N PHE A 476 -12.10 -14.98 -24.02
CA PHE A 476 -13.23 -14.85 -23.10
C PHE A 476 -14.42 -14.15 -23.76
N GLU A 477 -14.17 -13.11 -24.54
CA GLU A 477 -15.19 -12.32 -25.23
C GLU A 477 -15.97 -13.19 -26.21
N ALA A 478 -15.24 -13.96 -27.03
CA ALA A 478 -15.84 -14.93 -27.94
C ALA A 478 -16.65 -15.97 -27.15
N PHE A 479 -16.18 -16.40 -25.98
CA PHE A 479 -16.85 -17.40 -25.15
C PHE A 479 -18.15 -16.85 -24.56
N GLN A 480 -18.12 -15.65 -24.01
CA GLN A 480 -19.28 -14.99 -23.46
C GLN A 480 -20.37 -14.77 -24.53
N GLU A 481 -19.99 -14.37 -25.75
CA GLU A 481 -20.93 -14.21 -26.87
C GLU A 481 -21.54 -15.53 -27.31
N THR A 482 -20.73 -16.59 -27.42
CA THR A 482 -21.16 -17.92 -27.89
C THR A 482 -22.27 -18.53 -27.01
N PHE A 483 -22.19 -18.28 -25.71
CA PHE A 483 -23.09 -18.85 -24.70
C PHE A 483 -24.06 -17.83 -24.08
N HIS A 484 -24.02 -16.58 -24.52
CA HIS A 484 -24.76 -15.45 -23.93
C HIS A 484 -24.72 -15.45 -22.39
N LEU A 485 -23.52 -15.54 -21.82
CA LEU A 485 -23.36 -15.53 -20.37
C LEU A 485 -23.59 -14.12 -19.84
N ASN A 486 -24.76 -13.91 -19.24
CA ASN A 486 -25.11 -12.65 -18.57
C ASN A 486 -24.75 -12.73 -17.07
N PRO A 487 -24.05 -11.74 -16.49
CA PRO A 487 -23.77 -11.66 -15.06
C PRO A 487 -24.97 -11.80 -14.11
N THR A 488 -26.20 -11.55 -14.57
CA THR A 488 -27.40 -11.71 -13.74
C THR A 488 -28.03 -13.11 -13.79
N ARG A 489 -27.45 -14.06 -14.54
CA ARG A 489 -28.01 -15.40 -14.75
C ARG A 489 -28.21 -16.20 -13.46
N TRP A 490 -27.43 -15.90 -12.41
CA TRP A 490 -27.59 -16.51 -11.09
C TRP A 490 -29.01 -16.33 -10.49
N LYS A 491 -29.73 -15.26 -10.87
CA LYS A 491 -31.08 -14.96 -10.38
C LYS A 491 -32.12 -16.02 -10.77
N GLU A 492 -31.83 -16.84 -11.78
CA GLU A 492 -32.68 -17.96 -12.17
C GLU A 492 -32.54 -19.17 -11.21
N TYR A 493 -31.44 -19.25 -10.47
CA TYR A 493 -31.07 -20.41 -9.65
C TYR A 493 -31.10 -20.11 -8.15
N TYR A 494 -30.75 -18.87 -7.76
CA TYR A 494 -30.66 -18.44 -6.37
C TYR A 494 -31.60 -17.28 -6.05
N SER A 495 -32.25 -17.34 -4.88
CA SER A 495 -32.86 -16.17 -4.28
C SER A 495 -31.79 -15.20 -3.76
N HIS A 496 -32.13 -13.91 -3.69
CA HIS A 496 -31.23 -12.88 -3.17
C HIS A 496 -30.81 -13.14 -1.70
N LYS A 497 -31.67 -13.83 -0.92
CA LYS A 497 -31.39 -14.19 0.47
C LYS A 497 -30.28 -15.24 0.58
N VAL A 498 -30.32 -16.28 -0.26
CA VAL A 498 -29.31 -17.33 -0.27
C VAL A 498 -28.01 -16.81 -0.88
N TRP A 499 -28.08 -16.13 -2.02
CA TRP A 499 -26.93 -15.61 -2.78
C TRP A 499 -26.01 -14.68 -1.98
N ASN A 500 -26.59 -13.88 -1.08
CA ASN A 500 -25.86 -12.91 -0.26
C ASN A 500 -25.70 -13.33 1.21
N SER A 501 -26.08 -14.57 1.56
CA SER A 501 -26.03 -15.07 2.93
C SER A 501 -24.60 -15.21 3.45
N VAL A 502 -24.42 -15.20 4.77
CA VAL A 502 -23.12 -15.48 5.39
C VAL A 502 -22.64 -16.89 5.06
N ALA A 503 -23.55 -17.87 5.03
CA ALA A 503 -23.25 -19.25 4.65
C ALA A 503 -22.70 -19.36 3.21
N ALA A 504 -23.28 -18.60 2.27
CA ALA A 504 -22.81 -18.55 0.88
C ALA A 504 -21.38 -18.01 0.75
N ARG A 505 -20.87 -17.30 1.76
CA ARG A 505 -19.50 -16.78 1.76
C ARG A 505 -18.47 -17.83 2.19
N SER A 506 -18.82 -18.67 3.16
CA SER A 506 -17.88 -19.60 3.80
C SER A 506 -17.89 -21.00 3.19
N GLN A 507 -18.95 -21.38 2.47
CA GLN A 507 -19.08 -22.70 1.85
C GLN A 507 -20.03 -22.64 0.65
N PHE A 508 -19.98 -23.67 -0.19
CA PHE A 508 -20.96 -23.85 -1.26
C PHE A 508 -22.35 -24.20 -0.70
N VAL A 509 -23.36 -23.40 -1.06
CA VAL A 509 -24.77 -23.63 -0.76
C VAL A 509 -25.48 -23.97 -2.07
N MET A 510 -26.29 -25.03 -2.08
CA MET A 510 -27.05 -25.43 -3.26
C MET A 510 -28.10 -24.37 -3.65
N PRO A 511 -28.45 -24.24 -4.95
CA PRO A 511 -29.47 -23.29 -5.38
C PRO A 511 -30.86 -23.65 -4.86
N ASP A 512 -31.63 -22.62 -4.49
CA ASP A 512 -32.95 -22.75 -3.87
C ASP A 512 -34.13 -22.57 -4.86
N LEU A 513 -33.88 -22.04 -6.06
CA LEU A 513 -34.93 -21.84 -7.08
C LEU A 513 -34.93 -22.93 -8.16
N LYS A 514 -33.75 -23.27 -8.69
CA LYS A 514 -33.60 -24.21 -9.81
C LYS A 514 -32.28 -24.99 -9.69
N PRO A 515 -32.24 -26.30 -10.02
CA PRO A 515 -30.98 -27.05 -10.06
C PRO A 515 -30.05 -26.53 -11.15
N LEU A 516 -28.75 -26.67 -10.93
CA LEU A 516 -27.73 -26.22 -11.88
C LEU A 516 -27.73 -27.05 -13.17
N PRO A 517 -27.49 -26.42 -14.34
CA PRO A 517 -27.51 -27.11 -15.63
C PRO A 517 -26.21 -27.90 -15.85
N ASN A 518 -26.32 -29.13 -16.36
CA ASN A 518 -25.15 -29.95 -16.71
C ASN A 518 -24.56 -29.61 -18.09
N ILE A 519 -25.37 -29.06 -19.01
CA ILE A 519 -24.98 -28.69 -20.37
C ILE A 519 -25.60 -27.32 -20.67
N ILE A 520 -24.82 -26.43 -21.28
CA ILE A 520 -25.31 -25.14 -21.81
C ILE A 520 -25.04 -25.16 -23.31
N ALA A 521 -26.10 -25.18 -24.12
CA ALA A 521 -25.97 -25.26 -25.57
C ALA A 521 -25.34 -23.98 -26.15
N ALA A 522 -24.38 -24.17 -27.06
CA ALA A 522 -23.86 -23.09 -27.90
C ALA A 522 -24.92 -22.66 -28.93
N LEU A 523 -24.89 -21.40 -29.34
CA LEU A 523 -25.70 -20.96 -30.48
C LEU A 523 -25.22 -21.56 -31.80
N PRO A 524 -26.11 -21.79 -32.78
CA PRO A 524 -25.73 -22.07 -34.16
C PRO A 524 -25.11 -20.81 -34.78
N SER A 525 -23.78 -20.68 -34.74
CA SER A 525 -23.09 -19.53 -35.31
C SER A 525 -22.83 -19.72 -36.81
N ASN A 526 -23.62 -19.09 -37.66
CA ASN A 526 -23.22 -18.71 -39.02
C ASN A 526 -22.49 -17.36 -38.94
N GLU A 527 -21.28 -17.33 -38.37
CA GLU A 527 -20.42 -16.15 -38.54
C GLU A 527 -19.00 -16.53 -38.15
N THR A 528 -18.12 -16.43 -39.13
CA THR A 528 -16.66 -16.43 -39.00
C THR A 528 -16.28 -15.41 -37.94
N ARG A 529 -15.95 -15.91 -36.74
CA ARG A 529 -15.46 -15.09 -35.63
C ARG A 529 -14.20 -14.37 -36.11
N LYS A 530 -14.30 -13.05 -36.31
CA LYS A 530 -13.14 -12.18 -36.34
C LYS A 530 -12.43 -12.40 -35.00
N ILE A 531 -11.22 -12.96 -35.05
CA ILE A 531 -10.26 -12.78 -33.98
C ILE A 531 -10.17 -11.27 -33.85
N SER A 532 -10.69 -10.70 -32.75
CA SER A 532 -10.55 -9.28 -32.51
C SER A 532 -9.06 -8.98 -32.56
N GLU A 533 -8.63 -8.10 -33.46
CA GLU A 533 -7.32 -7.44 -33.46
C GLU A 533 -7.22 -6.49 -32.25
N ALA A 534 -7.66 -6.96 -31.07
CA ALA A 534 -7.48 -6.24 -29.82
C ALA A 534 -6.06 -6.51 -29.35
N ILE A 535 -5.36 -5.43 -28.98
CA ILE A 535 -4.08 -5.50 -28.30
C ILE A 535 -4.25 -6.43 -27.09
N LEU A 536 -3.38 -7.42 -26.97
CA LEU A 536 -3.41 -8.37 -25.87
C LEU A 536 -3.23 -7.60 -24.55
N GLU A 537 -4.23 -7.65 -23.67
CA GLU A 537 -4.15 -7.02 -22.34
C GLU A 537 -3.80 -8.04 -21.27
N LEU A 538 -3.12 -7.57 -20.22
CA LEU A 538 -2.76 -8.43 -19.09
C LEU A 538 -4.02 -8.85 -18.32
N PRO A 539 -4.16 -10.14 -17.94
CA PRO A 539 -5.32 -10.60 -17.18
C PRO A 539 -5.50 -9.92 -15.82
N SER A 540 -6.67 -10.14 -15.22
CA SER A 540 -6.99 -9.61 -13.88
C SER A 540 -6.02 -10.09 -12.79
N ALA A 541 -5.86 -9.30 -11.74
CA ALA A 541 -4.99 -9.65 -10.62
C ALA A 541 -5.39 -10.98 -9.95
N GLU A 542 -6.69 -11.27 -9.85
CA GLU A 542 -7.21 -12.52 -9.31
C GLU A 542 -6.75 -13.72 -10.16
N GLU A 543 -6.90 -13.63 -11.48
CA GLU A 543 -6.50 -14.68 -12.41
C GLU A 543 -4.99 -14.92 -12.37
N LEU A 544 -4.18 -13.86 -12.41
CA LEU A 544 -2.73 -14.01 -12.34
C LEU A 544 -2.29 -14.58 -10.99
N THR A 545 -2.97 -14.22 -9.89
CA THR A 545 -2.72 -14.83 -8.57
C THR A 545 -2.99 -16.34 -8.59
N PHE A 546 -4.04 -16.77 -9.28
CA PHE A 546 -4.30 -18.19 -9.50
C PHE A 546 -3.21 -18.86 -10.34
N ARG A 547 -2.86 -18.29 -11.50
CA ARG A 547 -1.79 -18.81 -12.36
C ARG A 547 -0.45 -18.92 -11.62
N ALA A 548 -0.10 -17.90 -10.82
CA ALA A 548 1.08 -17.91 -9.96
C ALA A 548 1.09 -19.05 -8.95
N LYS A 549 -0.06 -19.31 -8.33
CA LYS A 549 -0.21 -20.42 -7.39
C LYS A 549 -0.07 -21.78 -8.08
N MET A 550 -0.62 -21.92 -9.28
CA MET A 550 -0.50 -23.13 -10.08
C MET A 550 0.93 -23.37 -10.55
N ALA A 551 1.63 -22.33 -11.01
CA ALA A 551 3.04 -22.38 -11.37
C ALA A 551 3.92 -22.85 -10.19
N CYS A 552 3.66 -22.36 -8.97
CA CYS A 552 4.38 -22.83 -7.78
C CYS A 552 4.10 -24.31 -7.45
N LYS A 553 2.90 -24.81 -7.73
CA LYS A 553 2.55 -26.22 -7.49
C LYS A 553 3.11 -27.18 -8.53
N GLU A 554 3.24 -26.72 -9.77
CA GLU A 554 3.83 -27.49 -10.86
C GLU A 554 5.31 -27.84 -10.60
N LEU A 555 6.01 -26.96 -9.88
CA LEU A 555 7.42 -27.11 -9.53
C LEU A 555 7.63 -28.20 -8.46
N THR A 556 7.75 -29.46 -8.88
CA THR A 556 8.13 -30.57 -8.01
C THR A 556 9.56 -30.41 -7.45
N PRO A 557 9.89 -31.04 -6.31
CA PRO A 557 11.25 -30.95 -5.72
C PRO A 557 12.38 -31.34 -6.67
N ASP A 558 12.10 -32.26 -7.61
CA ASP A 558 13.04 -32.70 -8.62
C ASP A 558 13.22 -31.63 -9.72
N LEU A 559 12.12 -31.00 -10.16
CA LEU A 559 12.15 -29.92 -11.14
C LEU A 559 12.78 -28.63 -10.58
N GLN A 560 12.74 -28.43 -9.27
CA GLN A 560 13.42 -27.31 -8.61
C GLN A 560 14.96 -27.46 -8.59
N LYS A 561 15.45 -28.70 -8.76
CA LYS A 561 16.87 -29.03 -8.79
C LYS A 561 17.40 -29.23 -10.22
N SER A 562 16.51 -29.49 -11.18
CA SER A 562 16.91 -29.64 -12.58
C SER A 562 17.46 -28.33 -13.16
N GLY A 563 18.49 -28.47 -14.00
CA GLY A 563 18.94 -27.40 -14.88
C GLY A 563 18.24 -27.48 -16.25
N PRO A 564 18.81 -26.82 -17.28
CA PRO A 564 18.36 -26.96 -18.66
C PRO A 564 18.40 -28.44 -19.11
N PRO A 565 17.46 -28.90 -19.96
CA PRO A 565 16.50 -28.11 -20.69
C PRO A 565 15.30 -27.66 -19.86
N VAL A 566 14.85 -26.43 -20.10
CA VAL A 566 13.64 -25.84 -19.50
C VAL A 566 12.41 -26.53 -20.08
N LEU A 567 11.59 -27.12 -19.21
CA LEU A 567 10.48 -28.00 -19.59
C LEU A 567 9.11 -27.32 -19.57
N SER A 568 8.97 -26.25 -18.80
CA SER A 568 7.72 -25.51 -18.65
C SER A 568 7.99 -24.03 -18.33
N HIS A 569 6.95 -23.20 -18.45
CA HIS A 569 7.05 -21.78 -18.13
C HIS A 569 7.40 -21.55 -16.65
N ALA A 570 6.80 -22.32 -15.75
CA ALA A 570 7.13 -22.26 -14.32
C ALA A 570 8.61 -22.62 -14.05
N HIS A 571 9.14 -23.63 -14.74
CA HIS A 571 10.56 -24.00 -14.65
C HIS A 571 11.47 -22.89 -15.20
N LEU A 572 11.08 -22.22 -16.31
CA LEU A 572 11.81 -21.08 -16.87
C LEU A 572 11.98 -19.96 -15.85
N LEU A 573 10.86 -19.52 -15.26
CA LEU A 573 10.85 -18.43 -14.30
C LEU A 573 11.67 -18.77 -13.05
N LEU A 574 11.56 -20.00 -12.53
CA LEU A 574 12.34 -20.45 -11.38
C LEU A 574 13.83 -20.46 -11.71
N TYR A 575 14.21 -21.00 -12.87
CA TYR A 575 15.60 -21.09 -13.29
C TYR A 575 16.23 -19.70 -13.42
N LEU A 576 15.55 -18.78 -14.12
CA LEU A 576 15.99 -17.39 -14.28
C LEU A 576 16.12 -16.69 -12.93
N HIS A 577 15.09 -16.76 -12.08
CA HIS A 577 15.13 -16.17 -10.74
C HIS A 577 16.32 -16.69 -9.94
N LYS A 578 16.49 -18.01 -9.85
CA LYS A 578 17.58 -18.65 -9.11
C LYS A 578 18.96 -18.22 -9.61
N ARG A 579 19.14 -18.09 -10.93
CA ARG A 579 20.42 -17.67 -11.51
C ARG A 579 20.71 -16.19 -11.31
N PHE A 580 19.70 -15.32 -11.33
CA PHE A 580 19.85 -13.90 -11.02
C PHE A 580 20.10 -13.64 -9.52
N THR A 581 19.55 -14.48 -8.62
CA THR A 581 19.68 -14.31 -7.16
C THR A 581 20.75 -15.18 -6.49
N GLN A 582 21.62 -15.83 -7.29
CA GLN A 582 22.57 -16.84 -6.79
C GLN A 582 23.72 -16.26 -5.94
N ASP A 583 24.06 -14.97 -6.12
CA ASP A 583 25.09 -14.28 -5.34
C ASP A 583 24.45 -13.37 -4.29
N THR A 584 24.72 -13.63 -3.01
CA THR A 584 24.16 -12.95 -1.82
C THR A 584 24.68 -11.53 -1.58
N GLY A 585 25.44 -10.96 -2.52
CA GLY A 585 25.93 -9.58 -2.45
C GLY A 585 24.91 -8.57 -2.97
N GLU A 586 25.15 -7.29 -2.65
CA GLU A 586 24.35 -6.19 -3.21
C GLU A 586 24.34 -6.30 -4.74
N THR A 587 23.13 -6.52 -5.28
CA THR A 587 22.90 -6.83 -6.69
C THR A 587 22.93 -5.53 -7.49
N SER A 588 24.10 -5.16 -8.01
CA SER A 588 24.20 -3.99 -8.91
C SER A 588 23.64 -4.30 -10.30
N ARG A 589 23.12 -3.28 -10.99
CA ARG A 589 22.60 -3.41 -12.36
C ARG A 589 23.66 -3.96 -13.33
N GLU A 590 24.94 -3.72 -13.06
CA GLU A 590 26.07 -4.26 -13.82
C GLU A 590 26.24 -5.78 -13.65
N LYS A 591 26.08 -6.32 -12.43
CA LYS A 591 26.09 -7.77 -12.19
C LYS A 591 24.89 -8.45 -12.86
N LEU A 592 23.72 -7.82 -12.83
CA LEU A 592 22.55 -8.34 -13.56
C LEU A 592 22.80 -8.36 -15.07
N ARG A 593 23.48 -7.35 -15.62
CA ARG A 593 23.88 -7.30 -17.03
C ARG A 593 24.83 -8.44 -17.42
N SER A 594 25.90 -8.67 -16.65
CA SER A 594 26.81 -9.79 -16.93
C SER A 594 26.09 -11.12 -16.86
N ARG A 595 25.24 -11.28 -15.84
CA ARG A 595 24.47 -12.51 -15.64
C ARG A 595 23.45 -12.78 -16.74
N ALA A 596 22.77 -11.76 -17.21
CA ALA A 596 21.83 -11.86 -18.32
C ALA A 596 22.52 -12.32 -19.62
N ARG A 597 23.79 -11.93 -19.86
CA ARG A 597 24.57 -12.43 -21.01
C ARG A 597 24.91 -13.92 -20.88
N GLU A 598 25.36 -14.36 -19.71
CA GLU A 598 25.64 -15.79 -19.45
C GLU A 598 24.39 -16.65 -19.64
N LEU A 599 23.26 -16.19 -19.12
CA LEU A 599 21.97 -16.88 -19.24
C LEU A 599 21.51 -17.08 -20.67
N PHE A 600 21.86 -16.16 -21.58
CA PHE A 600 21.49 -16.27 -22.98
C PHE A 600 22.07 -17.53 -23.64
N SER A 601 23.27 -17.94 -23.25
CA SER A 601 23.95 -19.14 -23.75
C SER A 601 23.61 -20.40 -22.94
N GLU A 602 23.32 -20.26 -21.65
CA GLU A 602 23.04 -21.40 -20.76
C GLU A 602 21.62 -21.98 -20.91
N ILE A 603 20.63 -21.12 -21.18
CA ILE A 603 19.23 -21.53 -21.23
C ILE A 603 18.94 -22.24 -22.55
N ALA A 604 18.45 -23.46 -22.48
CA ALA A 604 17.95 -24.23 -23.60
C ALA A 604 16.60 -24.86 -23.26
N GLY A 605 15.74 -25.05 -24.26
CA GLY A 605 14.44 -25.70 -24.09
C GLY A 605 13.45 -25.30 -25.19
N PRO A 606 12.35 -26.06 -25.38
CA PRO A 606 11.36 -25.80 -26.43
C PRO A 606 10.70 -24.42 -26.34
N ILE A 607 10.47 -23.90 -25.13
CA ILE A 607 9.81 -22.59 -24.89
C ILE A 607 10.73 -21.41 -25.26
N VAL A 608 12.03 -21.67 -25.25
CA VAL A 608 13.10 -20.68 -25.40
C VAL A 608 14.07 -21.10 -26.51
N ALA A 609 13.54 -21.78 -27.52
CA ALA A 609 14.34 -22.27 -28.65
C ALA A 609 14.84 -21.10 -29.52
N GLY A 610 14.01 -20.06 -29.70
CA GLY A 610 14.37 -18.86 -30.45
C GLY A 610 15.20 -17.86 -29.64
N ALA A 611 16.13 -17.18 -30.31
CA ALA A 611 16.96 -16.12 -29.73
C ALA A 611 16.13 -14.97 -29.15
N THR A 612 15.07 -14.54 -29.86
CA THR A 612 14.17 -13.49 -29.36
C THR A 612 13.39 -13.95 -28.13
N HIS A 613 12.93 -15.20 -28.09
CA HIS A 613 12.20 -15.78 -26.96
C HIS A 613 13.07 -15.85 -25.69
N ARG A 614 14.33 -16.29 -25.82
CA ARG A 614 15.31 -16.29 -24.71
C ARG A 614 15.52 -14.88 -24.18
N ASN A 615 15.85 -13.95 -25.07
CA ASN A 615 16.15 -12.58 -24.67
C ASN A 615 14.96 -11.95 -23.94
N PHE A 616 13.74 -12.08 -24.48
CA PHE A 616 12.53 -11.52 -23.88
C PHE A 616 12.38 -11.92 -22.40
N TRP A 617 12.40 -13.22 -22.09
CA TRP A 617 12.21 -13.68 -20.72
C TRP A 617 13.39 -13.33 -19.80
N ILE A 618 14.62 -13.30 -20.31
CA ILE A 618 15.79 -12.83 -19.56
C ILE A 618 15.63 -11.36 -19.16
N GLN A 619 15.18 -10.49 -20.09
CA GLN A 619 14.93 -9.08 -19.79
C GLN A 619 13.79 -8.92 -18.78
N GLN A 620 12.65 -9.56 -19.00
CA GLN A 620 11.47 -9.44 -18.13
C GLN A 620 11.76 -9.88 -16.69
N VAL A 621 12.35 -11.06 -16.51
CA VAL A 621 12.67 -11.57 -15.15
C VAL A 621 13.75 -10.73 -14.50
N GLY A 622 14.79 -10.35 -15.25
CA GLY A 622 15.86 -9.56 -14.66
C GLY A 622 15.43 -8.13 -14.30
N VAL A 623 14.55 -7.47 -15.08
CA VAL A 623 13.97 -6.17 -14.73
C VAL A 623 13.13 -6.30 -13.46
N ALA A 624 12.33 -7.36 -13.36
CA ALA A 624 11.57 -7.65 -12.16
C ALA A 624 12.48 -7.86 -10.93
N VAL A 625 13.61 -8.56 -11.09
CA VAL A 625 14.63 -8.70 -10.03
C VAL A 625 15.26 -7.34 -9.68
N SER A 626 15.60 -6.52 -10.67
CA SER A 626 16.20 -5.19 -10.46
C SER A 626 15.27 -4.21 -9.75
N ASN A 627 13.98 -4.24 -10.06
CA ASN A 627 12.98 -3.31 -9.52
C ASN A 627 12.44 -3.76 -8.15
N SER A 628 12.64 -5.03 -7.82
CA SER A 628 12.24 -5.54 -6.52
C SER A 628 13.25 -5.15 -5.43
N ASN A 629 12.77 -4.66 -4.27
CA ASN A 629 13.55 -4.51 -3.03
C ASN A 629 14.16 -5.84 -2.52
N ILE A 630 13.98 -6.92 -3.29
CA ILE A 630 14.42 -8.30 -3.15
C ILE A 630 15.94 -8.47 -3.41
N GLY A 631 16.63 -7.42 -3.86
CA GLY A 631 18.11 -7.36 -3.93
C GLY A 631 18.86 -7.51 -2.58
N ARG A 632 18.16 -7.84 -1.48
CA ARG A 632 18.74 -8.28 -0.19
C ARG A 632 18.72 -9.81 0.00
N GLY A 633 18.73 -10.60 -1.07
CA GLY A 633 19.15 -12.00 -1.04
C GLY A 633 18.30 -13.00 -0.21
N HIS A 634 17.04 -12.69 0.13
CA HIS A 634 16.23 -13.53 1.03
C HIS A 634 14.78 -13.85 0.60
N SER A 635 14.30 -13.41 -0.58
CA SER A 635 12.93 -13.76 -0.97
C SER A 635 12.85 -15.12 -1.65
N THR A 636 11.85 -15.90 -1.27
CA THR A 636 11.53 -17.17 -1.94
C THR A 636 10.97 -16.91 -3.35
N PHE A 637 11.07 -17.90 -4.25
CA PHE A 637 10.47 -17.80 -5.60
C PHE A 637 8.97 -17.46 -5.56
N SER A 638 8.25 -17.99 -4.57
CA SER A 638 6.82 -17.71 -4.36
C SER A 638 6.56 -16.22 -4.07
N GLU A 639 7.37 -15.58 -3.23
CA GLU A 639 7.27 -14.15 -2.93
C GLU A 639 7.62 -13.28 -4.15
N PHE A 640 8.63 -13.69 -4.91
CA PHE A 640 9.02 -13.01 -6.15
C PHE A 640 7.88 -13.02 -7.18
N ILE A 641 7.30 -14.18 -7.45
CA ILE A 641 6.21 -14.32 -8.42
C ILE A 641 4.93 -13.60 -7.95
N THR A 642 4.59 -13.70 -6.67
CA THR A 642 3.40 -13.00 -6.14
C THR A 642 3.54 -11.48 -6.15
N SER A 643 4.76 -10.95 -6.18
CA SER A 643 5.06 -9.52 -6.37
C SER A 643 5.07 -9.12 -7.86
N ASN A 644 5.35 -10.07 -8.75
CA ASN A 644 5.51 -9.88 -10.19
C ASN A 644 4.55 -10.75 -11.01
N LEU A 645 3.25 -10.61 -10.74
CA LEU A 645 2.17 -11.44 -11.31
C LEU A 645 2.11 -11.45 -12.85
N HIS A 646 2.62 -10.43 -13.54
CA HIS A 646 2.67 -10.40 -15.01
C HIS A 646 3.55 -11.51 -15.58
N LEU A 647 4.59 -11.95 -14.86
CA LEU A 647 5.55 -12.96 -15.35
C LEU A 647 4.91 -14.32 -15.58
N VAL A 648 3.83 -14.66 -14.86
CA VAL A 648 3.16 -15.96 -15.01
C VAL A 648 2.18 -15.99 -16.18
N PHE A 649 2.03 -14.88 -16.90
CA PHE A 649 1.27 -14.82 -18.13
C PHE A 649 2.18 -15.23 -19.30
N GLU A 650 2.06 -16.46 -19.78
CA GLU A 650 2.87 -17.01 -20.89
C GLU A 650 2.80 -16.16 -22.17
N GLU A 651 1.65 -15.53 -22.40
CA GLU A 651 1.41 -14.70 -23.58
C GLU A 651 1.88 -13.24 -23.41
N LEU A 652 2.61 -12.91 -22.34
CA LEU A 652 3.11 -11.55 -22.08
C LEU A 652 3.87 -10.93 -23.25
N HIS A 653 4.55 -11.77 -24.06
CA HIS A 653 5.24 -11.36 -25.27
C HIS A 653 4.32 -10.69 -26.31
N GLY A 654 3.04 -11.08 -26.39
CA GLY A 654 2.06 -10.52 -27.32
C GLY A 654 1.67 -9.06 -27.03
N ILE A 655 2.13 -8.50 -25.91
CA ILE A 655 2.02 -7.06 -25.61
C ILE A 655 3.12 -6.25 -26.30
N TYR A 656 4.28 -6.88 -26.55
CA TYR A 656 5.50 -6.25 -27.05
C TYR A 656 5.85 -6.62 -28.49
N TYR A 657 5.32 -7.74 -28.99
CA TYR A 657 5.58 -8.26 -30.31
C TYR A 657 4.28 -8.58 -31.07
N GLU A 658 4.21 -8.21 -32.34
CA GLU A 658 3.17 -8.74 -33.22
C GLU A 658 3.36 -10.26 -33.43
N PRO A 659 2.27 -11.03 -33.60
CA PRO A 659 2.36 -12.47 -33.82
C PRO A 659 3.22 -12.86 -35.03
N GLU A 660 3.27 -11.99 -36.05
CA GLU A 660 4.06 -12.19 -37.27
C GLU A 660 5.56 -12.09 -36.99
N VAL A 661 5.97 -11.12 -36.18
CA VAL A 661 7.37 -10.92 -35.78
C VAL A 661 7.81 -11.99 -34.80
N TRP A 662 6.99 -12.30 -33.78
CA TRP A 662 7.33 -13.28 -32.75
C TRP A 662 7.53 -14.69 -33.30
N ASN A 663 6.70 -15.12 -34.25
CA ASN A 663 6.76 -16.45 -34.86
C ASN A 663 7.62 -16.52 -36.13
N SER A 664 8.33 -15.44 -36.49
CA SER A 664 9.18 -15.40 -37.67
C SER A 664 10.42 -16.31 -37.54
N ALA A 665 10.96 -16.77 -38.67
CA ALA A 665 12.23 -17.52 -38.68
C ALA A 665 13.38 -16.67 -38.11
N ASP A 666 13.38 -15.37 -38.38
CA ASP A 666 14.36 -14.42 -37.86
C ASP A 666 14.32 -14.32 -36.32
N ALA A 667 13.15 -14.40 -35.69
CA ALA A 667 13.03 -14.44 -34.22
C ALA A 667 13.64 -15.69 -33.59
N GLY A 668 13.76 -16.76 -34.39
CA GLY A 668 14.47 -17.99 -34.05
C GLY A 668 15.99 -17.79 -33.99
N GLU A 669 16.55 -17.13 -35.00
CA GLU A 669 18.00 -16.98 -35.19
C GLU A 669 18.60 -15.73 -34.54
N LYS A 670 17.85 -14.63 -34.47
CA LYS A 670 18.33 -13.32 -34.03
C LYS A 670 17.41 -12.73 -32.97
N ILE A 671 17.92 -11.71 -32.28
CA ILE A 671 17.15 -10.94 -31.31
C ILE A 671 16.48 -9.80 -32.05
N LEU A 672 15.15 -9.86 -32.17
CA LEU A 672 14.35 -8.80 -32.76
C LEU A 672 13.92 -7.79 -31.70
N VAL A 673 13.90 -6.51 -32.07
CA VAL A 673 13.41 -5.43 -31.22
C VAL A 673 11.88 -5.50 -31.16
N PRO A 674 11.25 -5.25 -29.99
CA PRO A 674 9.80 -5.10 -29.88
C PRO A 674 9.24 -4.08 -30.88
N ASP A 675 8.19 -4.44 -31.61
CA ASP A 675 7.56 -3.64 -32.67
C ASP A 675 6.27 -2.95 -32.22
N THR A 676 5.54 -3.50 -31.24
CA THR A 676 4.31 -2.88 -30.72
C THR A 676 4.57 -1.91 -29.57
N ARG A 677 5.49 -2.26 -28.65
CA ARG A 677 5.74 -1.50 -27.42
C ARG A 677 7.19 -1.60 -27.00
N ARG A 678 7.76 -0.49 -26.52
CA ARG A 678 9.10 -0.51 -25.91
C ARG A 678 9.10 -1.36 -24.65
N MET A 679 10.11 -2.22 -24.55
CA MET A 679 10.38 -3.04 -23.38
C MET A 679 11.52 -2.42 -22.57
N GLU A 680 11.36 -2.30 -21.25
CA GLU A 680 12.50 -1.96 -20.38
C GLU A 680 13.53 -3.08 -20.45
N ALA A 681 14.80 -2.72 -20.64
CA ALA A 681 15.89 -3.69 -20.77
C ALA A 681 16.94 -3.49 -19.67
N ILE A 682 17.51 -4.60 -19.20
CA ILE A 682 18.75 -4.61 -18.43
C ILE A 682 19.93 -4.45 -19.37
N ILE A 683 19.88 -5.11 -20.53
CA ILE A 683 20.92 -5.04 -21.55
C ILE A 683 20.40 -4.18 -22.71
N ASP A 684 21.04 -3.03 -22.93
CA ASP A 684 20.81 -2.21 -24.13
C ASP A 684 21.49 -2.90 -25.32
N MET A 685 20.82 -3.87 -25.96
CA MET A 685 21.37 -4.53 -27.14
C MET A 685 20.98 -3.77 -28.41
N VAL A 686 21.73 -2.70 -28.67
CA VAL A 686 21.85 -2.11 -30.01
C VAL A 686 23.26 -2.42 -30.51
N ASP A 687 23.49 -3.65 -30.98
CA ASP A 687 24.60 -3.91 -31.88
C ASP A 687 24.09 -4.74 -33.07
N PRO A 688 23.82 -4.11 -34.24
CA PRO A 688 23.14 -4.72 -35.38
C PRO A 688 23.86 -5.88 -36.08
N ASN A 689 25.07 -6.25 -35.63
CA ASN A 689 25.93 -7.25 -36.28
C ASN A 689 26.07 -8.58 -35.51
N MET A 690 25.30 -8.81 -34.45
CA MET A 690 25.43 -10.05 -33.66
C MET A 690 24.51 -11.15 -34.21
N SER A 691 25.07 -12.10 -34.99
CA SER A 691 24.39 -13.36 -35.32
C SER A 691 24.58 -14.39 -34.19
N ALA A 692 23.69 -15.39 -34.13
CA ALA A 692 23.73 -16.48 -33.15
C ALA A 692 25.07 -17.22 -33.04
N ASP A 693 25.95 -17.12 -34.05
CA ASP A 693 27.24 -17.81 -34.12
C ASP A 693 28.42 -16.99 -33.57
N ALA A 694 28.19 -15.78 -33.04
CA ALA A 694 29.23 -14.89 -32.52
C ALA A 694 29.21 -14.73 -30.98
N ILE A 695 28.86 -15.79 -30.23
CA ILE A 695 28.98 -15.84 -28.76
C ILE A 695 29.96 -16.94 -28.34
#